data_AF-A0A934BBU0-F1
#
_entry.id   AF-A0A934BBU0-F1
#
_cell.length_a   1.000
_cell.length_b   1.000
_cell.length_c   1.000
_cell.angle_alpha   90.00
_cell.angle_beta   90.00
_cell.angle_gamma   90.00
#
_symmetry.space_group_name_H-M   'P 1'
#
loop_
_entity.id
_entity.type
_entity.pdbx_description
1 polymer ?
#
loop_
_entity_poly.entity_id
_entity_poly.type
_entity_poly.pdbx_seq_one_letter_code
_entity_poly.pdbx_strand_id
1 'polypeptide(L)'
;MIIKKFKLITIAPLLSLMFVSCATVSNIGTDNWRDYFKPGSSKEEIARDFNLYRGKWWNHYVRGRWYADGGYYDEAIQDFKKSISLRSRDERSARSYGLHFWEYFAHRELGIVYYNQGKYEEAKKELEASLSTADSARTKFYLNKCNEAILKITKSDQEPLQFKISSHADGEFVNTPIINLKGVVSDDCCANCNNILIQGKKLFIELAEKNINFSEDVPLQPGENVISLEASDLTGKSTKKNLTVIRDIHPPILYLDDVRIHQKDGKQIASVKGTVVDDYGLKELYINDTEVHIHSHREDHFDEDIALTDGNKISFKVVDIAGNETRGKQQVDTKASLWPEGTQNNVKYVYHSTNKPILIAASKFDKSSIKSLLVTIHPHLNLPHQGGGIQGDNEYSPPLVGGVRGGGELLPLLASQDIDVSQSSPQDSPEPDENNGEEEKPEQTLPQSTAKDTVPPIIHTDIQSVIVYDANLFFSGNAHDDNSVAKLFVNQSPLEIRQGKHVYFNHLLTLNEGENTITVKAVDAQGNETLIPPVKITKKTFELFETDARYTVALLPLRIFTEKSVPSETIYSMLLKAFDEEPKRFNFVERDRAKLEEILHEQKITNTELTSPDAAIKIGKIRAAEGMLFGAVEEDTKGINVTLRLVDTETTRVLANTDVYDEDKSIKNLEWLMHGLSLKMKRQFPMIEGNVIHVSGNGFHVNTGAKSGVGVGMKFLLFREIKEGELVLKEPLDTVARVVQVQPETSFAKVIGTKGNEKVEKKDLVITK
;
A
#
# COMPACT_ATOMS: atom_id res chain seq x y z
N MET A 1 79.57 24.15 -56.37
CA MET A 1 78.53 25.11 -55.92
C MET A 1 77.39 24.29 -55.31
N ILE A 2 77.48 23.89 -54.05
CA ILE A 2 76.92 24.60 -52.87
C ILE A 2 75.45 25.01 -53.11
N ILE A 3 74.51 24.24 -52.56
CA ILE A 3 73.61 24.65 -51.45
C ILE A 3 72.85 23.42 -50.90
N LYS A 4 73.24 23.09 -49.66
CA LYS A 4 72.48 22.57 -48.50
C LYS A 4 71.50 21.39 -48.64
N LYS A 5 71.94 20.27 -48.04
CA LYS A 5 71.13 19.20 -47.45
C LYS A 5 70.21 19.74 -46.34
N PHE A 6 68.94 19.35 -46.37
CA PHE A 6 68.11 19.20 -45.17
C PHE A 6 67.41 17.84 -45.27
N LYS A 7 67.84 16.90 -44.41
CA LYS A 7 67.18 15.61 -44.20
C LYS A 7 66.03 15.83 -43.22
N LEU A 8 64.87 15.29 -43.56
CA LEU A 8 63.70 15.17 -42.70
C LEU A 8 64.10 14.36 -41.45
N ILE A 9 64.10 15.01 -40.28
CA ILE A 9 64.29 14.34 -38.99
C ILE A 9 62.92 13.84 -38.55
N THR A 10 62.73 12.53 -38.61
CA THR A 10 61.70 11.79 -37.88
C THR A 10 61.91 12.00 -36.37
N ILE A 11 61.02 12.76 -35.73
CA ILE A 11 60.95 12.84 -34.27
C ILE A 11 59.89 11.86 -33.81
N ALA A 12 60.35 10.69 -33.36
CA ALA A 12 59.62 9.90 -32.38
C ALA A 12 59.87 10.50 -30.99
N PRO A 13 58.87 10.51 -30.11
CA PRO A 13 59.13 10.27 -28.71
C PRO A 13 58.42 8.99 -28.28
N LEU A 14 59.25 8.00 -27.94
CA LEU A 14 58.99 7.00 -26.93
C LEU A 14 58.45 7.68 -25.66
N LEU A 15 57.21 7.37 -25.28
CA LEU A 15 56.86 7.14 -23.87
C LEU A 15 55.53 6.38 -23.80
N SER A 16 55.59 5.07 -24.01
CA SER A 16 54.52 4.15 -23.64
C SER A 16 54.53 3.98 -22.11
N LEU A 17 53.86 4.86 -21.37
CA LEU A 17 53.32 4.47 -20.07
C LEU A 17 51.95 3.86 -20.32
N MET A 18 51.93 2.53 -20.41
CA MET A 18 50.71 1.74 -20.20
C MET A 18 50.26 1.96 -18.77
N PHE A 19 49.42 2.98 -18.55
CA PHE A 19 48.52 2.98 -17.41
C PHE A 19 47.49 1.88 -17.66
N VAL A 20 47.82 0.66 -17.20
CA VAL A 20 46.81 -0.36 -16.93
C VAL A 20 45.98 0.17 -15.76
N SER A 21 45.00 1.02 -16.04
CA SER A 21 43.90 1.22 -15.12
C SER A 21 43.05 -0.04 -15.24
N CYS A 22 43.30 -1.00 -14.35
CA CYS A 22 42.37 -2.08 -14.07
C CYS A 22 41.11 -1.42 -13.47
N ALA A 23 40.21 -0.95 -14.34
CA ALA A 23 38.91 -0.46 -13.92
C ALA A 23 37.99 -1.67 -13.79
N THR A 24 38.04 -2.31 -12.62
CA THR A 24 36.96 -3.21 -12.20
C THR A 24 35.69 -2.36 -12.04
N VAL A 25 34.66 -2.74 -12.77
CA VAL A 25 33.34 -2.12 -12.78
C VAL A 25 32.60 -2.53 -11.50
N SER A 26 32.66 -1.73 -10.44
CA SER A 26 31.70 -1.84 -9.34
C SER A 26 30.38 -1.19 -9.77
N ASN A 27 29.29 -1.96 -9.69
CA ASN A 27 27.92 -1.45 -9.79
C ASN A 27 27.55 -0.80 -8.46
N ILE A 28 26.57 0.09 -8.50
CA ILE A 28 26.22 0.99 -7.42
C ILE A 28 25.31 0.29 -6.42
N GLY A 29 25.92 -0.22 -5.37
CA GLY A 29 25.36 -0.33 -4.03
C GLY A 29 26.19 0.56 -3.10
N THR A 30 25.88 0.60 -1.80
CA THR A 30 26.89 1.02 -0.82
C THR A 30 28.15 0.18 -1.08
N ASP A 31 29.28 0.81 -1.38
CA ASP A 31 30.56 0.14 -1.60
C ASP A 31 30.76 -0.87 -0.46
N ASN A 32 30.66 -2.17 -0.79
CA ASN A 32 30.86 -3.22 0.17
C ASN A 32 32.37 -3.37 0.34
N TRP A 33 32.85 -3.39 1.58
CA TRP A 33 34.26 -3.59 1.89
C TRP A 33 34.86 -4.84 1.22
N ARG A 34 34.03 -5.84 0.90
CA ARG A 34 34.41 -7.06 0.16
C ARG A 34 34.72 -6.84 -1.32
N ASP A 35 34.19 -5.76 -1.92
CA ASP A 35 34.32 -5.45 -3.36
C ASP A 35 35.50 -4.53 -3.64
N TYR A 36 36.03 -3.86 -2.61
CA TYR A 36 37.09 -2.87 -2.76
C TYR A 36 38.46 -3.51 -3.05
N PHE A 37 38.75 -4.62 -2.39
CA PHE A 37 40.04 -5.32 -2.46
C PHE A 37 40.01 -6.59 -1.60
N LYS A 38 40.46 -7.75 -2.11
CA LYS A 38 40.71 -8.96 -1.30
C LYS A 38 42.20 -9.05 -0.96
N PRO A 39 42.66 -8.60 0.23
CA PRO A 39 44.02 -8.85 0.66
C PRO A 39 44.28 -10.35 0.74
N GLY A 40 45.55 -10.72 0.70
CA GLY A 40 45.96 -12.07 1.10
C GLY A 40 45.51 -12.40 2.53
N SER A 41 45.51 -13.68 2.90
CA SER A 41 44.93 -14.15 4.16
C SER A 41 45.76 -13.84 5.40
N SER A 42 47.03 -13.41 5.25
CA SER A 42 47.89 -13.13 6.40
C SER A 42 47.79 -11.68 6.89
N LYS A 43 48.03 -11.49 8.19
CA LYS A 43 48.11 -10.16 8.83
C LYS A 43 49.11 -9.23 8.13
N GLU A 44 50.26 -9.76 7.72
CA GLU A 44 51.32 -9.00 7.05
C GLU A 44 50.93 -8.57 5.63
N GLU A 45 50.14 -9.39 4.93
CA GLU A 45 49.57 -9.05 3.61
C GLU A 45 48.53 -7.95 3.73
N ILE A 46 47.58 -8.08 4.66
CA ILE A 46 46.58 -7.04 4.95
C ILE A 46 47.27 -5.70 5.28
N ALA A 47 48.30 -5.72 6.12
CA ALA A 47 49.03 -4.50 6.52
C ALA A 47 49.79 -3.86 5.35
N ARG A 48 50.40 -4.67 4.47
CA ARG A 48 51.16 -4.21 3.30
C ARG A 48 50.25 -3.57 2.26
N ASP A 49 49.11 -4.19 2.00
CA ASP A 49 48.21 -3.81 0.92
C ASP A 49 47.36 -2.58 1.28
N PHE A 50 47.08 -2.37 2.57
CA PHE A 50 46.44 -1.17 3.08
C PHE A 50 47.46 -0.15 3.61
N ASN A 51 48.16 0.54 2.71
CA ASN A 51 49.05 1.65 3.08
C ASN A 51 48.24 2.91 3.47
N LEU A 52 48.10 3.17 4.77
CA LEU A 52 47.22 4.21 5.33
C LEU A 52 47.84 5.62 5.43
N TYR A 53 48.75 6.02 4.54
CA TYR A 53 49.37 7.35 4.62
C TYR A 53 48.30 8.46 4.50
N ARG A 54 48.05 9.20 5.59
CA ARG A 54 46.93 10.17 5.78
C ARG A 54 45.52 9.56 5.69
N GLY A 55 45.37 8.27 6.05
CA GLY A 55 44.14 7.48 5.89
C GLY A 55 42.86 8.16 6.39
N LYS A 56 41.80 8.06 5.58
CA LYS A 56 40.45 8.52 5.92
C LYS A 56 39.74 7.46 6.77
N TRP A 57 38.61 7.83 7.38
CA TRP A 57 37.83 6.93 8.24
C TRP A 57 37.54 5.59 7.54
N TRP A 58 37.12 5.62 6.27
CA TRP A 58 36.75 4.41 5.53
C TRP A 58 37.95 3.48 5.26
N ASN A 59 39.17 4.00 5.14
CA ASN A 59 40.36 3.16 4.98
C ASN A 59 40.62 2.31 6.24
N HIS A 60 40.50 2.93 7.42
CA HIS A 60 40.61 2.23 8.69
C HIS A 60 39.46 1.23 8.87
N TYR A 61 38.24 1.63 8.53
CA TYR A 61 37.07 0.75 8.61
C TYR A 61 37.27 -0.54 7.78
N VAL A 62 37.59 -0.41 6.50
CA VAL A 62 37.74 -1.55 5.58
C VAL A 62 38.86 -2.49 6.04
N ARG A 63 40.02 -1.94 6.45
CA ARG A 63 41.11 -2.77 6.97
C ARG A 63 40.71 -3.49 8.26
N GLY A 64 40.00 -2.81 9.16
CA GLY A 64 39.43 -3.40 10.36
C GLY A 64 38.47 -4.56 10.05
N ARG A 65 37.66 -4.46 8.99
CA ARG A 65 36.81 -5.56 8.52
C ARG A 65 37.62 -6.77 8.07
N TRP A 66 38.68 -6.55 7.28
CA TRP A 66 39.58 -7.64 6.86
C TRP A 66 40.29 -8.31 8.03
N TYR A 67 40.79 -7.54 9.00
CA TYR A 67 41.35 -8.11 10.22
C TYR A 67 40.33 -8.92 11.00
N ALA A 68 39.10 -8.43 11.15
CA ALA A 68 38.03 -9.16 11.84
C ALA A 68 37.67 -10.48 11.12
N ASP A 69 37.60 -10.47 9.79
CA ASP A 69 37.31 -11.67 8.96
C ASP A 69 38.45 -12.70 9.05
N GLY A 70 39.71 -12.24 9.14
CA GLY A 70 40.90 -13.07 9.36
C GLY A 70 41.11 -13.53 10.81
N GLY A 71 40.25 -13.14 11.76
CA GLY A 71 40.37 -13.48 13.18
C GLY A 71 41.43 -12.67 13.96
N TYR A 72 41.99 -11.63 13.35
CA TYR A 72 42.97 -10.71 13.94
C TYR A 72 42.26 -9.61 14.74
N TYR A 73 41.66 -10.00 15.86
CA TYR A 73 40.72 -9.13 16.61
C TYR A 73 41.36 -7.89 17.24
N ASP A 74 42.60 -7.98 17.73
CA ASP A 74 43.24 -6.83 18.37
C ASP A 74 43.60 -5.73 17.35
N GLU A 75 44.00 -6.12 16.15
CA GLU A 75 44.24 -5.23 15.01
C GLU A 75 42.92 -4.61 14.53
N ALA A 76 41.87 -5.42 14.41
CA ALA A 76 40.54 -4.95 14.03
C ALA A 76 40.02 -3.89 15.01
N ILE A 77 40.16 -4.11 16.32
CA ILE A 77 39.77 -3.16 17.37
C ILE A 77 40.48 -1.82 17.20
N GLN A 78 41.79 -1.83 16.95
CA GLN A 78 42.58 -0.60 16.77
C GLN A 78 42.06 0.20 15.57
N ASP A 79 41.80 -0.47 14.45
CA ASP A 79 41.32 0.17 13.23
C ASP A 79 39.88 0.68 13.35
N PHE A 80 38.98 -0.08 13.96
CA PHE A 80 37.62 0.40 14.20
C PHE A 80 37.61 1.60 15.15
N LYS A 81 38.37 1.56 16.26
CA LYS A 81 38.50 2.73 17.14
C LYS A 81 39.06 3.94 16.41
N LYS A 82 40.05 3.74 15.54
CA LYS A 82 40.61 4.84 14.75
C LYS A 82 39.59 5.38 13.76
N SER A 83 38.82 4.52 13.08
CA SER A 83 37.73 4.93 12.21
C SER A 83 36.67 5.75 12.96
N ILE A 84 36.23 5.26 14.12
CA ILE A 84 35.25 5.92 15.00
C ILE A 84 35.75 7.31 15.41
N SER A 85 37.05 7.46 15.73
CA SER A 85 37.63 8.76 16.07
C SER A 85 37.59 9.79 14.94
N LEU A 86 37.56 9.32 13.68
CA LEU A 86 37.47 10.17 12.48
C LEU A 86 36.02 10.38 12.03
N ARG A 87 35.15 9.40 12.28
CA ARG A 87 33.71 9.44 12.01
C ARG A 87 32.98 8.56 13.02
N SER A 88 32.27 9.17 13.96
CA SER A 88 31.68 8.45 15.10
C SER A 88 30.32 7.81 14.83
N ARG A 89 29.56 8.27 13.85
CA ARG A 89 28.19 7.78 13.62
C ARG A 89 28.18 6.61 12.65
N ASP A 90 27.53 5.52 13.04
CA ASP A 90 27.20 4.43 12.12
C ASP A 90 26.09 4.91 11.16
N GLU A 91 26.26 4.63 9.87
CA GLU A 91 25.34 5.04 8.82
C GLU A 91 25.34 4.02 7.68
N ARG A 92 24.15 3.67 7.19
CA ARG A 92 23.99 2.73 6.07
C ARG A 92 24.62 3.25 4.77
N SER A 93 24.67 4.57 4.58
CA SER A 93 25.22 5.21 3.39
C SER A 93 26.17 6.34 3.78
N ALA A 94 27.32 5.98 4.36
CA ALA A 94 28.33 6.95 4.77
C ALA A 94 29.18 7.39 3.57
N ARG A 95 29.08 8.67 3.22
CA ARG A 95 29.80 9.27 2.09
C ARG A 95 31.31 9.35 2.36
N SER A 96 32.11 8.84 1.42
CA SER A 96 33.57 8.93 1.45
C SER A 96 34.14 10.07 0.61
N TYR A 97 33.95 10.04 -0.72
CA TYR A 97 34.29 11.11 -1.66
C TYR A 97 33.34 11.06 -2.88
N GLY A 98 32.96 12.21 -3.46
CA GLY A 98 31.98 12.23 -4.57
C GLY A 98 30.66 11.53 -4.20
N LEU A 99 30.13 10.67 -5.08
CA LEU A 99 29.01 9.73 -4.79
C LEU A 99 29.49 8.32 -4.40
N HIS A 100 30.65 8.18 -3.76
CA HIS A 100 31.06 6.91 -3.16
C HIS A 100 30.54 6.80 -1.73
N PHE A 101 29.61 5.89 -1.50
CA PHE A 101 28.98 5.64 -0.21
C PHE A 101 29.37 4.28 0.31
N TRP A 102 29.58 4.17 1.61
CA TRP A 102 29.93 2.91 2.27
C TRP A 102 28.84 2.51 3.24
N GLU A 103 28.63 1.21 3.39
CA GLU A 103 27.94 0.68 4.55
C GLU A 103 28.88 0.80 5.75
N TYR A 104 28.73 1.85 6.55
CA TYR A 104 29.65 2.16 7.64
C TYR A 104 29.00 1.89 8.99
N PHE A 105 29.34 0.75 9.57
CA PHE A 105 28.93 0.41 10.93
C PHE A 105 30.13 0.05 11.79
N ALA A 106 30.97 1.03 12.13
CA ALA A 106 32.19 0.76 12.90
C ALA A 106 31.89 0.38 14.35
N HIS A 107 30.90 1.00 14.99
CA HIS A 107 30.48 0.60 16.33
C HIS A 107 29.89 -0.81 16.33
N ARG A 108 29.06 -1.16 15.34
CA ARG A 108 28.54 -2.54 15.18
C ARG A 108 29.65 -3.57 15.09
N GLU A 109 30.59 -3.37 14.16
CA GLU A 109 31.63 -4.37 13.89
C GLU A 109 32.65 -4.43 15.04
N LEU A 110 32.94 -3.31 15.71
CA LEU A 110 33.71 -3.30 16.95
C LEU A 110 33.03 -4.12 18.05
N GLY A 111 31.71 -3.94 18.23
CA GLY A 111 30.92 -4.72 19.18
C GLY A 111 30.93 -6.22 18.88
N ILE A 112 30.85 -6.60 17.60
CA ILE A 112 30.94 -8.01 17.18
C ILE A 112 32.32 -8.59 17.48
N VAL A 113 33.40 -7.83 17.26
CA VAL A 113 34.76 -8.27 17.59
C VAL A 113 34.92 -8.47 19.09
N TYR A 114 34.41 -7.55 19.92
CA TYR A 114 34.41 -7.74 21.38
C TYR A 114 33.60 -8.97 21.81
N TYR A 115 32.44 -9.22 21.19
CA TYR A 115 31.64 -10.42 21.45
C TYR A 115 32.45 -11.69 21.17
N ASN A 116 33.16 -11.76 20.03
CA ASN A 116 34.00 -12.90 19.68
C ASN A 116 35.20 -13.08 20.63
N GLN A 117 35.66 -12.01 21.30
CA GLN A 117 36.67 -12.08 22.36
C GLN A 117 36.10 -12.44 23.75
N GLY A 118 34.78 -12.65 23.89
CA GLY A 118 34.12 -12.89 25.17
C GLY A 118 33.95 -11.65 26.05
N LYS A 119 34.19 -10.46 25.50
CA LYS A 119 34.07 -9.15 26.19
C LYS A 119 32.65 -8.60 26.02
N TYR A 120 31.69 -9.27 26.66
CA TYR A 120 30.26 -9.05 26.37
C TYR A 120 29.73 -7.67 26.79
N GLU A 121 30.25 -7.08 27.87
CA GLU A 121 29.82 -5.75 28.32
C GLU A 121 30.34 -4.64 27.38
N GLU A 122 31.60 -4.75 26.95
CA GLU A 122 32.16 -3.85 25.93
C GLU A 122 31.44 -4.02 24.59
N ALA A 123 31.14 -5.27 24.21
CA ALA A 123 30.36 -5.56 23.01
C ALA A 123 28.98 -4.90 23.06
N LYS A 124 28.25 -5.08 24.17
CA LYS A 124 26.93 -4.49 24.41
C LYS A 124 26.96 -2.97 24.26
N LYS A 125 27.92 -2.31 24.93
CA LYS A 125 28.07 -0.85 24.88
C LYS A 125 28.26 -0.32 23.45
N GLU A 126 29.10 -0.98 22.65
CA GLU A 126 29.34 -0.56 21.26
C GLU A 126 28.14 -0.85 20.35
N LEU A 127 27.44 -1.97 20.56
CA LEU A 127 26.22 -2.31 19.81
C LEU A 127 25.06 -1.35 20.13
N GLU A 128 24.91 -0.92 21.39
CA GLU A 128 23.95 0.12 21.78
C GLU A 128 24.31 1.47 21.16
N ALA A 129 25.59 1.84 21.12
CA ALA A 129 26.06 3.05 20.43
C ALA A 129 25.75 3.00 18.92
N SER A 130 25.94 1.84 18.28
CA SER A 130 25.55 1.62 16.89
C SER A 130 24.04 1.84 16.68
N LEU A 131 23.18 1.18 17.46
CA LEU A 131 21.72 1.34 17.36
C LEU A 131 21.24 2.76 17.63
N SER A 132 21.94 3.53 18.47
CA SER A 132 21.61 4.94 18.73
C SER A 132 21.78 5.84 17.50
N THR A 133 22.54 5.39 16.50
CA THR A 133 22.87 6.19 15.30
C THR A 133 22.31 5.62 14.00
N ALA A 134 22.21 4.30 13.86
CA ALA A 134 21.60 3.65 12.70
C ALA A 134 20.96 2.29 13.05
N ASP A 135 19.75 2.06 12.51
CA ASP A 135 19.05 0.79 12.69
C ASP A 135 19.67 -0.36 11.88
N SER A 136 19.83 -1.52 12.54
CA SER A 136 20.54 -2.67 11.98
C SER A 136 20.13 -3.97 12.66
N ALA A 137 19.47 -4.86 11.91
CA ALA A 137 19.10 -6.21 12.36
C ALA A 137 20.30 -7.02 12.84
N ARG A 138 21.47 -6.89 12.18
CA ARG A 138 22.73 -7.51 12.62
C ARG A 138 23.15 -7.00 14.00
N THR A 139 22.98 -5.71 14.27
CA THR A 139 23.29 -5.13 15.59
C THR A 139 22.36 -5.69 16.66
N LYS A 140 21.04 -5.73 16.41
CA LYS A 140 20.03 -6.31 17.33
C LYS A 140 20.30 -7.79 17.61
N PHE A 141 20.65 -8.57 16.58
CA PHE A 141 21.01 -9.98 16.71
C PHE A 141 22.21 -10.20 17.65
N TYR A 142 23.30 -9.45 17.47
CA TYR A 142 24.46 -9.58 18.36
C TYR A 142 24.19 -9.00 19.74
N LEU A 143 23.32 -8.01 19.89
CA LEU A 143 22.91 -7.48 21.18
C LEU A 143 22.14 -8.53 21.99
N ASN A 144 21.21 -9.27 21.35
CA ASN A 144 20.55 -10.43 21.95
C ASN A 144 21.56 -11.50 22.40
N LYS A 145 22.56 -11.81 21.55
CA LYS A 145 23.63 -12.76 21.92
C LYS A 145 24.48 -12.28 23.10
N CYS A 146 24.79 -10.99 23.17
CA CYS A 146 25.52 -10.40 24.31
C CYS A 146 24.69 -10.51 25.58
N ASN A 147 23.42 -10.10 25.54
CA ASN A 147 22.51 -10.19 26.68
C ASN A 147 22.35 -11.64 27.14
N GLU A 148 22.13 -12.59 26.23
CA GLU A 148 22.06 -14.03 26.53
C GLU A 148 23.32 -14.52 27.26
N ALA A 149 24.52 -14.18 26.75
CA ALA A 149 25.78 -14.58 27.36
C ALA A 149 25.97 -13.97 28.75
N ILE A 150 25.66 -12.69 28.92
CA ILE A 150 25.72 -11.97 30.20
C ILE A 150 24.78 -12.64 31.20
N LEU A 151 23.52 -12.86 30.84
CA LEU A 151 22.51 -13.50 31.69
C LEU A 151 22.93 -14.91 32.13
N LYS A 152 23.53 -15.70 31.23
CA LYS A 152 24.05 -17.03 31.54
C LYS A 152 25.23 -16.98 32.54
N ILE A 153 26.09 -15.97 32.43
CA ILE A 153 27.23 -15.77 33.34
C ILE A 153 26.77 -15.27 34.72
N THR A 154 25.90 -14.27 34.74
CA THR A 154 25.44 -13.62 35.99
C THR A 154 24.40 -14.46 36.74
N LYS A 155 23.71 -15.38 36.03
CA LYS A 155 22.55 -16.13 36.55
C LYS A 155 21.48 -15.20 37.12
N SER A 156 21.29 -14.03 36.51
CA SER A 156 20.41 -12.99 37.05
C SER A 156 18.93 -13.27 36.86
N ASP A 157 18.56 -14.10 35.89
CA ASP A 157 17.16 -14.47 35.59
C ASP A 157 16.65 -15.57 36.53
N GLN A 158 15.65 -15.21 37.35
CA GLN A 158 15.12 -16.03 38.44
C GLN A 158 13.66 -16.44 38.23
N GLU A 159 12.81 -15.56 37.68
CA GLU A 159 11.37 -15.81 37.49
C GLU A 159 10.98 -16.02 36.01
N PRO A 160 9.97 -16.85 35.72
CA PRO A 160 9.48 -17.03 34.35
C PRO A 160 8.70 -15.80 33.85
N LEU A 161 8.67 -15.59 32.53
CA LEU A 161 7.91 -14.51 31.90
C LEU A 161 6.42 -14.55 32.27
N GLN A 162 5.79 -13.38 32.36
CA GLN A 162 4.38 -13.23 32.71
C GLN A 162 3.58 -12.58 31.59
N PHE A 163 2.39 -13.13 31.33
CA PHE A 163 1.40 -12.57 30.40
C PHE A 163 0.35 -11.73 31.14
N LYS A 164 0.23 -10.45 30.77
CA LYS A 164 -0.87 -9.58 31.18
C LYS A 164 -1.69 -9.18 29.96
N ILE A 165 -2.90 -9.74 29.88
CA ILE A 165 -3.86 -9.47 28.80
C ILE A 165 -4.70 -8.27 29.20
N SER A 166 -4.89 -7.31 28.30
CA SER A 166 -5.60 -6.06 28.57
C SER A 166 -6.87 -5.88 27.74
N SER A 167 -7.03 -6.62 26.63
CA SER A 167 -8.18 -6.49 25.75
C SER A 167 -9.39 -7.34 26.17
N HIS A 168 -9.15 -8.52 26.77
CA HIS A 168 -10.20 -9.51 27.04
C HIS A 168 -9.96 -10.24 28.37
N ALA A 169 -11.04 -10.68 29.01
CA ALA A 169 -11.01 -11.51 30.21
C ALA A 169 -11.09 -13.01 29.87
N ASP A 170 -10.60 -13.86 30.77
CA ASP A 170 -10.74 -15.31 30.63
C ASP A 170 -12.19 -15.73 30.86
N GLY A 171 -12.77 -16.45 29.89
CA GLY A 171 -14.18 -16.82 29.86
C GLY A 171 -15.12 -15.73 29.33
N GLU A 172 -14.61 -14.67 28.69
CA GLU A 172 -15.44 -13.59 28.15
C GLU A 172 -16.33 -14.05 26.99
N PHE A 173 -17.56 -13.51 26.96
CA PHE A 173 -18.53 -13.72 25.89
C PHE A 173 -18.44 -12.60 24.84
N VAL A 174 -18.35 -12.98 23.57
CA VAL A 174 -18.28 -12.04 22.44
C VAL A 174 -19.18 -12.50 21.30
N ASN A 175 -19.67 -11.56 20.49
CA ASN A 175 -20.46 -11.87 19.30
C ASN A 175 -19.73 -11.68 17.96
N THR A 176 -18.48 -11.26 17.99
CA THR A 176 -17.68 -11.02 16.78
C THR A 176 -16.93 -12.28 16.34
N PRO A 177 -16.74 -12.50 15.02
CA PRO A 177 -15.98 -13.64 14.49
C PRO A 177 -14.46 -13.50 14.67
N ILE A 178 -13.99 -12.31 15.01
CA ILE A 178 -12.57 -11.99 15.22
C ILE A 178 -12.50 -11.09 16.45
N ILE A 179 -11.51 -11.33 17.31
CA ILE A 179 -11.17 -10.44 18.41
C ILE A 179 -9.76 -9.88 18.20
N ASN A 180 -9.55 -8.64 18.64
CA ASN A 180 -8.21 -8.04 18.64
C ASN A 180 -7.59 -8.22 20.03
N LEU A 181 -6.74 -9.24 20.19
CA LEU A 181 -6.13 -9.61 21.45
C LEU A 181 -4.90 -8.75 21.74
N LYS A 182 -4.95 -7.96 22.82
CA LYS A 182 -3.87 -7.10 23.28
C LYS A 182 -3.36 -7.51 24.64
N GLY A 183 -2.05 -7.40 24.82
CA GLY A 183 -1.41 -7.65 26.10
C GLY A 183 0.05 -7.25 26.11
N VAL A 184 0.68 -7.48 27.25
CA VAL A 184 2.11 -7.32 27.48
C VAL A 184 2.68 -8.62 28.01
N VAL A 185 3.83 -9.01 27.47
CA VAL A 185 4.70 -10.03 28.04
C VAL A 185 5.82 -9.31 28.79
N SER A 186 5.97 -9.59 30.08
CA SER A 186 6.96 -8.96 30.93
C SER A 186 7.86 -10.00 31.60
N ASP A 187 9.14 -9.67 31.71
CA ASP A 187 10.17 -10.46 32.40
C ASP A 187 10.73 -9.69 33.61
N ASP A 188 11.25 -10.40 34.61
CA ASP A 188 11.89 -9.79 35.78
C ASP A 188 13.22 -9.11 35.40
N CYS A 189 13.90 -9.65 34.38
CA CYS A 189 15.20 -9.22 33.89
C CYS A 189 15.10 -8.27 32.69
N CYS A 190 16.11 -7.40 32.57
CA CYS A 190 16.20 -6.45 31.46
C CYS A 190 16.42 -7.18 30.14
N ALA A 191 15.56 -6.94 29.15
CA ALA A 191 15.75 -7.33 27.74
C ALA A 191 15.88 -8.84 27.49
N ASN A 192 14.94 -9.62 28.04
CA ASN A 192 15.02 -11.07 28.04
C ASN A 192 13.98 -11.75 27.11
N CYS A 193 12.80 -11.17 26.91
CA CYS A 193 11.78 -11.75 26.05
C CYS A 193 12.17 -11.66 24.56
N ASN A 194 12.28 -12.79 23.84
CA ASN A 194 12.74 -12.81 22.45
C ASN A 194 11.77 -13.48 21.46
N ASN A 195 10.72 -14.12 21.97
CA ASN A 195 9.86 -14.97 21.17
C ASN A 195 8.48 -15.04 21.82
N ILE A 196 7.44 -14.78 21.03
CA ILE A 196 6.04 -14.87 21.43
C ILE A 196 5.30 -15.64 20.34
N LEU A 197 4.47 -16.60 20.72
CA LEU A 197 3.57 -17.33 19.84
C LEU A 197 2.13 -17.15 20.32
N ILE A 198 1.25 -16.82 19.38
CA ILE A 198 -0.20 -16.71 19.62
C ILE A 198 -0.88 -17.68 18.65
N GLN A 199 -1.55 -18.70 19.19
CA GLN A 199 -2.09 -19.83 18.42
C GLN A 199 -1.05 -20.47 17.48
N GLY A 200 0.21 -20.57 17.93
CA GLY A 200 1.31 -21.09 17.13
C GLY A 200 1.89 -20.12 16.09
N LYS A 201 1.27 -18.95 15.86
CA LYS A 201 1.83 -17.88 15.03
C LYS A 201 2.93 -17.15 15.81
N LYS A 202 4.17 -17.24 15.32
CA LYS A 202 5.31 -16.54 15.90
C LYS A 202 5.28 -15.04 15.56
N LEU A 203 5.40 -14.19 16.58
CA LEU A 203 5.57 -12.75 16.42
C LEU A 203 7.03 -12.41 16.11
N PHE A 204 7.24 -11.49 15.17
CA PHE A 204 8.57 -11.04 14.80
C PHE A 204 9.10 -10.03 15.82
N ILE A 205 10.10 -10.46 16.59
CA ILE A 205 10.77 -9.66 17.61
C ILE A 205 12.25 -9.61 17.24
N GLU A 206 12.74 -8.43 16.84
CA GLU A 206 14.14 -8.27 16.42
C GLU A 206 15.09 -8.13 17.60
N LEU A 207 14.68 -7.38 18.63
CA LEU A 207 15.46 -7.11 19.83
C LEU A 207 14.67 -7.54 21.05
N ALA A 208 15.31 -8.30 21.93
CA ALA A 208 14.70 -8.70 23.17
C ALA A 208 14.50 -7.49 24.08
N GLU A 209 13.33 -7.39 24.69
CA GLU A 209 12.96 -6.28 25.56
C GLU A 209 12.38 -6.81 26.88
N LYS A 210 12.38 -5.95 27.90
CA LYS A 210 11.80 -6.29 29.21
C LYS A 210 10.28 -6.45 29.12
N ASN A 211 9.64 -5.59 28.32
CA ASN A 211 8.20 -5.59 28.11
C ASN A 211 7.93 -5.59 26.61
N ILE A 212 7.23 -6.60 26.11
CA ILE A 212 6.83 -6.67 24.71
C ILE A 212 5.31 -6.59 24.65
N ASN A 213 4.82 -5.50 24.06
CA ASN A 213 3.40 -5.34 23.78
C ASN A 213 3.05 -6.10 22.49
N PHE A 214 1.92 -6.77 22.48
CA PHE A 214 1.38 -7.43 21.29
C PHE A 214 -0.07 -7.03 21.04
N SER A 215 -0.49 -7.12 19.79
CA SER A 215 -1.84 -6.83 19.32
C SER A 215 -2.13 -7.69 18.10
N GLU A 216 -2.84 -8.80 18.29
CA GLU A 216 -3.11 -9.78 17.22
C GLU A 216 -4.60 -10.00 17.02
N ASP A 217 -5.01 -10.08 15.76
CA ASP A 217 -6.35 -10.50 15.39
C ASP A 217 -6.45 -12.03 15.46
N VAL A 218 -7.36 -12.52 16.32
CA VAL A 218 -7.60 -13.94 16.55
C VAL A 218 -8.98 -14.30 16.03
N PRO A 219 -9.10 -15.17 15.00
CA PRO A 219 -10.38 -15.66 14.52
C PRO A 219 -11.00 -16.65 15.51
N LEU A 220 -12.32 -16.59 15.67
CA LEU A 220 -13.08 -17.41 16.60
C LEU A 220 -14.13 -18.26 15.86
N GLN A 221 -14.23 -19.53 16.25
CA GLN A 221 -15.33 -20.42 15.88
C GLN A 221 -16.54 -20.18 16.81
N PRO A 222 -17.78 -20.49 16.40
CA PRO A 222 -18.91 -20.48 17.32
C PRO A 222 -18.65 -21.40 18.53
N GLY A 223 -19.03 -20.94 19.73
CA GLY A 223 -18.79 -21.64 21.00
C GLY A 223 -17.46 -21.31 21.65
N GLU A 224 -16.93 -22.25 22.44
CA GLU A 224 -15.69 -22.06 23.22
C GLU A 224 -14.44 -22.08 22.34
N ASN A 225 -13.57 -21.08 22.48
CA ASN A 225 -12.29 -20.98 21.80
C ASN A 225 -11.16 -20.88 22.84
N VAL A 226 -10.21 -21.81 22.79
CA VAL A 226 -9.00 -21.78 23.64
C VAL A 226 -7.84 -21.18 22.85
N ILE A 227 -7.43 -19.98 23.23
CA ILE A 227 -6.34 -19.23 22.62
C ILE A 227 -5.04 -19.51 23.38
N SER A 228 -4.10 -20.21 22.74
CA SER A 228 -2.82 -20.53 23.35
C SER A 228 -1.80 -19.41 23.16
N LEU A 229 -1.18 -18.99 24.25
CA LEU A 229 -0.13 -17.96 24.31
C LEU A 229 1.14 -18.61 24.86
N GLU A 230 2.23 -18.48 24.13
CA GLU A 230 3.53 -19.01 24.52
C GLU A 230 4.58 -17.91 24.38
N ALA A 231 5.49 -17.81 25.33
CA ALA A 231 6.63 -16.89 25.25
C ALA A 231 7.88 -17.57 25.76
N SER A 232 9.03 -17.21 25.21
CA SER A 232 10.33 -17.64 25.72
C SER A 232 11.31 -16.47 25.83
N ASP A 233 12.27 -16.62 26.74
CA ASP A 233 13.34 -15.66 26.93
C ASP A 233 14.61 -16.02 26.13
N LEU A 234 15.66 -15.21 26.29
CA LEU A 234 16.99 -15.45 25.70
C LEU A 234 17.68 -16.67 26.31
N THR A 235 17.33 -17.09 27.54
CA THR A 235 17.97 -18.21 28.22
C THR A 235 17.34 -19.57 27.86
N GLY A 236 16.18 -19.56 27.21
CA GLY A 236 15.41 -20.73 26.77
C GLY A 236 14.29 -21.13 27.74
N LYS A 237 14.04 -20.37 28.81
CA LYS A 237 12.87 -20.57 29.67
C LYS A 237 11.62 -20.13 28.91
N SER A 238 10.53 -20.88 29.08
CA SER A 238 9.27 -20.62 28.38
C SER A 238 8.06 -20.63 29.33
N THR A 239 7.12 -19.74 29.09
CA THR A 239 5.80 -19.72 29.76
C THR A 239 4.71 -20.00 28.74
N LYS A 240 3.72 -20.81 29.15
CA LYS A 240 2.49 -21.06 28.39
C LYS A 240 1.27 -20.63 29.19
N LYS A 241 0.35 -19.93 28.54
CA LYS A 241 -0.94 -19.50 29.11
C LYS A 241 -2.04 -19.72 28.09
N ASN A 242 -3.19 -20.20 28.53
CA ASN A 242 -4.38 -20.28 27.69
C ASN A 242 -5.37 -19.20 28.12
N LEU A 243 -6.05 -18.60 27.14
CA LEU A 243 -7.18 -17.69 27.34
C LEU A 243 -8.40 -18.31 26.66
N THR A 244 -9.50 -18.44 27.40
CA THR A 244 -10.77 -18.93 26.89
C THR A 244 -11.65 -17.75 26.50
N VAL A 245 -12.19 -17.76 25.27
CA VAL A 245 -13.18 -16.79 24.81
C VAL A 245 -14.34 -17.54 24.19
N ILE A 246 -15.56 -17.20 24.55
CA ILE A 246 -16.77 -17.89 24.09
C ILE A 246 -17.46 -16.99 23.07
N ARG A 247 -17.55 -17.47 21.82
CA ARG A 247 -18.24 -16.75 20.76
C ARG A 247 -19.69 -17.21 20.69
N ASP A 248 -20.59 -16.32 21.09
CA ASP A 248 -22.02 -16.51 20.99
C ASP A 248 -22.58 -15.76 19.79
N ILE A 249 -23.23 -16.49 18.88
CA ILE A 249 -23.81 -15.97 17.64
C ILE A 249 -25.35 -15.90 17.69
N HIS A 250 -25.94 -16.36 18.78
CA HIS A 250 -27.37 -16.54 18.94
C HIS A 250 -27.95 -15.35 19.69
N PRO A 251 -28.83 -14.55 19.08
CA PRO A 251 -29.47 -13.45 19.79
C PRO A 251 -30.63 -13.92 20.69
N PRO A 252 -30.96 -13.20 21.77
CA PRO A 252 -32.09 -13.55 22.62
C PRO A 252 -33.41 -13.69 21.87
N ILE A 253 -34.27 -14.59 22.34
CA ILE A 253 -35.62 -14.77 21.82
C ILE A 253 -36.60 -14.07 22.77
N LEU A 254 -37.55 -13.31 22.21
CA LEU A 254 -38.64 -12.68 22.96
C LEU A 254 -39.99 -13.08 22.38
N TYR A 255 -40.89 -13.55 23.25
CA TYR A 255 -42.30 -13.76 22.92
C TYR A 255 -43.21 -13.09 23.93
N LEU A 256 -44.37 -12.64 23.46
CA LEU A 256 -45.43 -12.13 24.32
C LEU A 256 -46.42 -13.23 24.60
N ASP A 257 -46.65 -13.47 25.89
CA ASP A 257 -47.61 -14.44 26.38
C ASP A 257 -49.03 -13.85 26.38
N ASP A 258 -49.15 -12.55 26.71
CA ASP A 258 -50.43 -11.85 26.74
C ASP A 258 -50.24 -10.32 26.59
N VAL A 259 -51.21 -9.65 25.98
CA VAL A 259 -51.27 -8.18 25.91
C VAL A 259 -52.70 -7.74 26.21
N ARG A 260 -52.88 -7.03 27.32
CA ARG A 260 -54.18 -6.55 27.81
C ARG A 260 -54.23 -5.04 27.83
N ILE A 261 -55.14 -4.48 27.04
CA ILE A 261 -55.38 -3.03 27.06
C ILE A 261 -56.42 -2.71 28.14
N HIS A 262 -56.13 -1.74 28.98
CA HIS A 262 -57.10 -1.19 29.91
C HIS A 262 -56.97 0.33 30.05
N GLN A 263 -58.00 0.96 30.61
CA GLN A 263 -58.03 2.39 30.91
C GLN A 263 -57.75 2.61 32.40
N LYS A 264 -56.80 3.49 32.71
CA LYS A 264 -56.45 3.89 34.08
C LYS A 264 -56.20 5.40 34.08
N ASP A 265 -56.92 6.13 34.94
CA ASP A 265 -56.81 7.59 35.06
C ASP A 265 -56.95 8.38 33.73
N GLY A 266 -57.80 7.89 32.82
CA GLY A 266 -58.05 8.50 31.50
C GLY A 266 -56.97 8.25 30.44
N LYS A 267 -55.94 7.45 30.75
CA LYS A 267 -54.89 7.01 29.81
C LYS A 267 -55.08 5.54 29.43
N GLN A 268 -54.81 5.21 28.17
CA GLN A 268 -54.72 3.82 27.72
C GLN A 268 -53.40 3.21 28.19
N ILE A 269 -53.50 2.07 28.86
CA ILE A 269 -52.37 1.27 29.33
C ILE A 269 -52.45 -0.11 28.68
N ALA A 270 -51.32 -0.61 28.21
CA ALA A 270 -51.14 -2.00 27.82
C ALA A 270 -50.35 -2.73 28.92
N SER A 271 -51.00 -3.69 29.58
CA SER A 271 -50.32 -4.69 30.43
C SER A 271 -49.78 -5.78 29.51
N VAL A 272 -48.46 -5.91 29.45
CA VAL A 272 -47.76 -6.83 28.56
C VAL A 272 -47.05 -7.89 29.38
N LYS A 273 -47.40 -9.14 29.12
CA LYS A 273 -46.72 -10.32 29.67
C LYS A 273 -45.90 -10.97 28.58
N GLY A 274 -44.67 -11.33 28.89
CA GLY A 274 -43.81 -12.03 27.95
C GLY A 274 -42.67 -12.74 28.65
N THR A 275 -41.96 -13.52 27.85
CA THR A 275 -40.78 -14.26 28.27
C THR A 275 -39.63 -13.95 27.33
N VAL A 276 -38.44 -13.82 27.90
CA VAL A 276 -37.17 -13.67 27.19
C VAL A 276 -36.27 -14.85 27.50
N VAL A 277 -35.63 -15.42 26.47
CA VAL A 277 -34.79 -16.62 26.59
C VAL A 277 -33.50 -16.46 25.80
N ASP A 278 -32.39 -16.92 26.37
CA ASP A 278 -31.06 -16.96 25.74
C ASP A 278 -30.30 -18.24 26.13
N ASP A 279 -29.43 -18.75 25.26
CA ASP A 279 -28.67 -19.97 25.50
C ASP A 279 -27.45 -19.77 26.42
N TYR A 280 -26.89 -18.55 26.46
CA TYR A 280 -25.76 -18.21 27.33
C TYR A 280 -26.17 -17.34 28.51
N GLY A 281 -26.81 -16.21 28.25
CA GLY A 281 -27.42 -15.39 29.28
C GLY A 281 -27.90 -14.02 28.80
N LEU A 282 -28.95 -13.53 29.44
CA LEU A 282 -29.56 -12.23 29.23
C LEU A 282 -28.81 -11.13 30.00
N LYS A 283 -28.79 -9.92 29.42
CA LYS A 283 -28.14 -8.74 30.02
C LYS A 283 -29.10 -7.58 30.21
N GLU A 284 -29.80 -7.16 29.17
CA GLU A 284 -30.67 -5.97 29.18
C GLU A 284 -31.99 -6.24 28.45
N LEU A 285 -33.11 -5.72 28.99
CA LEU A 285 -34.43 -5.71 28.36
C LEU A 285 -34.98 -4.29 28.39
N TYR A 286 -35.47 -3.81 27.25
CA TYR A 286 -36.12 -2.51 27.11
C TYR A 286 -37.50 -2.64 26.48
N ILE A 287 -38.45 -1.91 27.04
CA ILE A 287 -39.81 -1.75 26.52
C ILE A 287 -40.09 -0.26 26.36
N ASN A 288 -40.35 0.21 25.14
CA ASN A 288 -40.54 1.64 24.82
C ASN A 288 -39.45 2.53 25.43
N ASP A 289 -38.19 2.14 25.24
CA ASP A 289 -36.99 2.80 25.75
C ASP A 289 -36.86 2.83 27.29
N THR A 290 -37.75 2.16 28.03
CA THR A 290 -37.67 1.98 29.48
C THR A 290 -37.04 0.62 29.79
N GLU A 291 -35.99 0.61 30.61
CA GLU A 291 -35.32 -0.63 31.04
C GLU A 291 -36.20 -1.41 32.00
N VAL A 292 -36.37 -2.71 31.72
CA VAL A 292 -37.08 -3.67 32.56
C VAL A 292 -36.03 -4.57 33.20
N HIS A 293 -36.13 -4.74 34.52
CA HIS A 293 -35.14 -5.51 35.25
C HIS A 293 -35.24 -6.99 34.93
N ILE A 294 -34.09 -7.63 34.70
CA ILE A 294 -33.99 -9.06 34.45
C ILE A 294 -33.64 -9.79 35.75
N HIS A 295 -34.46 -10.75 36.16
CA HIS A 295 -34.33 -11.48 37.42
C HIS A 295 -33.57 -12.80 37.29
N SER A 296 -33.50 -13.34 36.07
CA SER A 296 -32.96 -14.67 35.80
C SER A 296 -32.00 -14.65 34.60
N HIS A 297 -30.95 -15.46 34.68
CA HIS A 297 -29.83 -15.37 33.76
C HIS A 297 -30.16 -15.86 32.34
N ARG A 298 -30.92 -16.95 32.17
CA ARG A 298 -31.16 -17.55 30.83
C ARG A 298 -32.59 -17.44 30.34
N GLU A 299 -33.53 -17.32 31.25
CA GLU A 299 -34.95 -17.20 30.95
C GLU A 299 -35.60 -16.33 32.00
N ASP A 300 -36.23 -15.24 31.59
CA ASP A 300 -36.95 -14.36 32.50
C ASP A 300 -38.34 -14.03 31.99
N HIS A 301 -39.26 -13.84 32.94
CA HIS A 301 -40.65 -13.50 32.67
C HIS A 301 -40.92 -12.09 33.15
N PHE A 302 -41.59 -11.28 32.33
CA PHE A 302 -41.94 -9.91 32.66
C PHE A 302 -43.45 -9.68 32.55
N ASP A 303 -43.95 -8.76 33.38
CA ASP A 303 -45.34 -8.32 33.43
C ASP A 303 -45.36 -6.81 33.70
N GLU A 304 -45.44 -6.02 32.62
CA GLU A 304 -45.21 -4.58 32.68
C GLU A 304 -46.41 -3.79 32.16
N ASP A 305 -46.73 -2.70 32.87
CA ASP A 305 -47.77 -1.75 32.50
C ASP A 305 -47.18 -0.58 31.70
N ILE A 306 -47.57 -0.47 30.43
CA ILE A 306 -47.01 0.50 29.48
C ILE A 306 -48.08 1.51 29.08
N ALA A 307 -47.82 2.80 29.28
CA ALA A 307 -48.68 3.84 28.74
C ALA A 307 -48.58 3.88 27.21
N LEU A 308 -49.70 3.75 26.51
CA LEU A 308 -49.74 3.83 25.05
C LEU A 308 -49.74 5.31 24.62
N THR A 309 -48.74 5.71 23.83
CA THR A 309 -48.63 7.03 23.19
C THR A 309 -48.91 6.95 21.68
N ASP A 310 -48.98 8.09 20.99
CA ASP A 310 -49.47 8.23 19.61
C ASP A 310 -48.98 7.12 18.65
N GLY A 311 -49.93 6.33 18.15
CA GLY A 311 -49.71 5.25 17.20
C GLY A 311 -49.89 3.82 17.74
N ASN A 312 -50.14 3.62 19.04
CA ASN A 312 -50.42 2.31 19.68
C ASN A 312 -49.38 1.22 19.36
N LYS A 313 -48.10 1.61 19.28
CA LYS A 313 -46.99 0.69 19.03
C LYS A 313 -46.19 0.50 20.30
N ILE A 314 -45.86 -0.74 20.60
CA ILE A 314 -44.93 -1.11 21.67
C ILE A 314 -43.67 -1.63 21.02
N SER A 315 -42.52 -1.15 21.45
CA SER A 315 -41.21 -1.54 20.95
C SER A 315 -40.44 -2.29 22.03
N PHE A 316 -39.74 -3.34 21.63
CA PHE A 316 -38.96 -4.21 22.49
C PHE A 316 -37.52 -4.25 21.98
N LYS A 317 -36.56 -4.26 22.90
CA LYS A 317 -35.15 -4.55 22.64
C LYS A 317 -34.61 -5.45 23.75
N VAL A 318 -33.93 -6.53 23.39
CA VAL A 318 -33.26 -7.45 24.32
C VAL A 318 -31.80 -7.57 23.90
N VAL A 319 -30.89 -7.60 24.87
CA VAL A 319 -29.45 -7.79 24.67
C VAL A 319 -28.96 -8.91 25.58
N ASP A 320 -28.16 -9.84 25.04
CA ASP A 320 -27.48 -10.89 25.83
C ASP A 320 -26.14 -10.41 26.43
N ILE A 321 -25.46 -11.31 27.13
CA ILE A 321 -24.13 -11.07 27.72
C ILE A 321 -23.01 -10.94 26.67
N ALA A 322 -23.19 -11.49 25.46
CA ALA A 322 -22.25 -11.38 24.34
C ALA A 322 -22.44 -10.10 23.50
N GLY A 323 -23.51 -9.35 23.76
CA GLY A 323 -23.94 -8.16 23.04
C GLY A 323 -24.80 -8.41 21.80
N ASN A 324 -25.29 -9.62 21.54
CA ASN A 324 -26.29 -9.80 20.48
C ASN A 324 -27.60 -9.13 20.87
N GLU A 325 -28.28 -8.55 19.88
CA GLU A 325 -29.47 -7.74 20.08
C GLU A 325 -30.66 -8.27 19.28
N THR A 326 -31.80 -8.37 19.94
CA THR A 326 -33.10 -8.65 19.32
C THR A 326 -34.03 -7.46 19.50
N ARG A 327 -34.63 -6.97 18.41
CA ARG A 327 -35.67 -5.92 18.44
C ARG A 327 -36.97 -6.40 17.83
N GLY A 328 -38.08 -5.95 18.40
CA GLY A 328 -39.39 -6.17 17.81
C GLY A 328 -40.37 -5.04 18.11
N LYS A 329 -41.49 -5.03 17.39
CA LYS A 329 -42.57 -4.06 17.58
C LYS A 329 -43.91 -4.78 17.53
N GLN A 330 -44.77 -4.49 18.50
CA GLN A 330 -46.15 -4.95 18.52
C GLN A 330 -47.08 -3.76 18.26
N GLN A 331 -47.87 -3.84 17.19
CA GLN A 331 -48.98 -2.93 16.97
C GLN A 331 -50.17 -3.41 17.79
N VAL A 332 -50.73 -2.51 18.59
CA VAL A 332 -51.91 -2.78 19.39
C VAL A 332 -53.11 -2.16 18.66
N ASP A 333 -54.07 -3.00 18.25
CA ASP A 333 -55.31 -2.51 17.61
C ASP A 333 -56.32 -2.10 18.68
N THR A 334 -56.64 -0.80 18.72
CA THR A 334 -57.60 -0.22 19.66
C THR A 334 -59.01 -0.17 19.10
N LYS A 335 -59.25 -0.59 17.84
CA LYS A 335 -60.58 -0.54 17.20
C LYS A 335 -61.50 -1.71 17.55
N ALA A 336 -61.01 -2.76 18.19
CA ALA A 336 -61.80 -3.92 18.58
C ALA A 336 -62.46 -3.76 19.97
N SER A 337 -63.21 -2.68 20.21
CA SER A 337 -64.12 -2.59 21.36
C SER A 337 -65.10 -1.41 21.24
N LEU A 338 -66.14 -1.60 20.43
CA LEU A 338 -67.34 -0.74 20.43
C LEU A 338 -68.60 -1.59 20.54
N TRP A 339 -68.77 -2.35 21.64
CA TRP A 339 -70.10 -2.76 22.12
C TRP A 339 -70.12 -2.75 23.66
N PRO A 340 -71.20 -2.23 24.29
CA PRO A 340 -71.31 -2.15 25.74
C PRO A 340 -71.84 -3.47 26.31
N GLU A 341 -71.28 -3.97 27.41
CA GLU A 341 -72.06 -4.43 28.58
C GLU A 341 -71.18 -4.87 29.75
N GLY A 342 -71.66 -4.59 30.97
CA GLY A 342 -71.25 -5.25 32.21
C GLY A 342 -70.27 -4.51 33.12
N THR A 343 -70.77 -3.62 33.98
CA THR A 343 -70.04 -3.07 35.14
C THR A 343 -69.80 -4.12 36.22
N GLN A 344 -68.53 -4.40 36.54
CA GLN A 344 -68.04 -4.60 37.91
C GLN A 344 -66.51 -4.70 37.96
N ASN A 345 -65.89 -3.93 38.85
CA ASN A 345 -64.46 -3.78 39.17
C ASN A 345 -63.61 -2.91 38.22
N ASN A 346 -62.79 -2.05 38.82
CA ASN A 346 -62.15 -0.84 38.27
C ASN A 346 -61.06 -1.04 37.18
N VAL A 347 -61.17 -2.08 36.35
CA VAL A 347 -60.29 -2.29 35.18
C VAL A 347 -61.14 -2.76 34.00
N LYS A 348 -61.34 -1.90 33.00
CA LYS A 348 -62.01 -2.25 31.74
C LYS A 348 -60.98 -2.82 30.75
N TYR A 349 -61.09 -4.09 30.40
CA TYR A 349 -60.26 -4.74 29.38
C TYR A 349 -60.84 -4.50 27.98
N VAL A 350 -60.02 -4.00 27.05
CA VAL A 350 -60.45 -3.49 25.73
C VAL A 350 -60.00 -4.40 24.58
N TYR A 351 -59.03 -5.30 24.78
CA TYR A 351 -58.55 -6.26 23.78
C TYR A 351 -57.75 -7.41 24.42
N HIS A 352 -57.83 -8.62 23.84
CA HIS A 352 -57.06 -9.81 24.24
C HIS A 352 -56.63 -10.59 22.98
N SER A 353 -55.34 -10.64 22.66
CA SER A 353 -54.83 -11.42 21.53
C SER A 353 -54.33 -12.79 21.97
N THR A 354 -55.27 -13.74 22.10
CA THR A 354 -55.08 -15.20 22.05
C THR A 354 -54.18 -15.87 23.12
N ASN A 355 -54.62 -17.01 23.69
CA ASN A 355 -53.84 -17.92 24.57
C ASN A 355 -52.66 -18.62 23.84
N LYS A 356 -52.02 -17.99 22.86
CA LYS A 356 -50.90 -18.53 22.10
C LYS A 356 -49.78 -17.48 22.06
N PRO A 357 -48.56 -17.82 22.53
CA PRO A 357 -47.47 -16.86 22.57
C PRO A 357 -47.13 -16.34 21.17
N ILE A 358 -46.95 -15.02 21.07
CA ILE A 358 -46.60 -14.34 19.83
C ILE A 358 -45.08 -14.15 19.82
N LEU A 359 -44.40 -14.78 18.87
CA LEU A 359 -42.99 -14.54 18.64
C LEU A 359 -42.79 -13.13 18.09
N ILE A 360 -42.21 -12.25 18.90
CA ILE A 360 -42.01 -10.84 18.53
C ILE A 360 -40.73 -10.65 17.73
N ALA A 361 -39.67 -11.40 18.07
CA ALA A 361 -38.44 -11.45 17.28
C ALA A 361 -37.57 -12.66 17.67
N ALA A 362 -36.97 -13.31 16.66
CA ALA A 362 -36.02 -14.43 16.79
C ALA A 362 -34.94 -14.33 15.69
N SER A 363 -34.28 -13.18 15.59
CA SER A 363 -33.45 -12.88 14.43
C SER A 363 -32.40 -13.97 14.17
N LYS A 364 -32.24 -14.38 12.90
CA LYS A 364 -31.28 -15.40 12.39
C LYS A 364 -31.46 -16.86 12.84
N PHE A 365 -32.43 -17.22 13.68
CA PHE A 365 -32.67 -18.63 13.99
C PHE A 365 -33.43 -19.34 12.85
N ASP A 366 -32.96 -20.54 12.48
CA ASP A 366 -33.77 -21.44 11.66
C ASP A 366 -34.90 -22.08 12.50
N LYS A 367 -35.92 -22.62 11.83
CA LYS A 367 -37.07 -23.25 12.52
C LYS A 367 -36.67 -24.42 13.42
N SER A 368 -35.53 -25.07 13.19
CA SER A 368 -35.05 -26.22 13.97
C SER A 368 -34.43 -25.77 15.29
N SER A 369 -33.61 -24.71 15.27
CA SER A 369 -32.96 -24.14 16.45
C SER A 369 -33.96 -23.46 17.39
N ILE A 370 -35.00 -22.79 16.85
CA ILE A 370 -36.14 -22.31 17.66
C ILE A 370 -36.82 -23.49 18.36
N LYS A 371 -36.98 -24.62 17.66
CA LYS A 371 -37.65 -25.81 18.19
C LYS A 371 -36.81 -26.54 19.24
N SER A 372 -35.47 -26.60 19.11
CA SER A 372 -34.61 -27.24 20.11
C SER A 372 -34.54 -26.45 21.41
N LEU A 373 -34.45 -25.11 21.34
CA LEU A 373 -34.54 -24.24 22.54
C LEU A 373 -35.88 -24.44 23.27
N LEU A 374 -36.99 -24.46 22.53
CA LEU A 374 -38.32 -24.69 23.10
C LEU A 374 -38.54 -26.14 23.64
N VAL A 375 -37.88 -27.14 23.06
CA VAL A 375 -37.97 -28.55 23.51
C VAL A 375 -37.15 -28.79 24.79
N THR A 376 -36.12 -27.98 25.05
CA THR A 376 -35.26 -28.16 26.24
C THR A 376 -35.90 -27.59 27.52
N ILE A 377 -37.01 -26.84 27.41
CA ILE A 377 -37.57 -26.02 28.51
C ILE A 377 -39.00 -26.44 28.95
N HIS A 378 -39.69 -27.38 28.29
CA HIS A 378 -41.00 -27.87 28.75
C HIS A 378 -41.01 -29.38 29.10
N PRO A 379 -41.26 -29.77 30.37
CA PRO A 379 -41.74 -31.10 30.71
C PRO A 379 -43.20 -31.08 31.18
N HIS A 380 -44.13 -30.38 30.51
CA HIS A 380 -45.56 -30.51 30.83
C HIS A 380 -46.45 -30.42 29.59
N LEU A 381 -46.40 -31.44 28.74
CA LEU A 381 -47.55 -31.79 27.90
C LEU A 381 -47.90 -33.26 28.16
N ASN A 382 -48.91 -33.47 29.00
CA ASN A 382 -49.55 -34.77 29.20
C ASN A 382 -50.09 -35.28 27.86
N LEU A 383 -49.52 -36.38 27.35
CA LEU A 383 -50.13 -37.23 26.32
C LEU A 383 -50.39 -38.61 26.93
N PRO A 384 -51.53 -39.26 26.59
CA PRO A 384 -51.98 -40.46 27.27
C PRO A 384 -51.08 -41.65 26.92
N HIS A 385 -50.88 -42.52 27.90
CA HIS A 385 -50.21 -43.80 27.75
C HIS A 385 -50.85 -44.65 26.64
N GLN A 386 -50.06 -45.02 25.64
CA GLN A 386 -50.14 -46.34 25.02
C GLN A 386 -48.73 -46.89 24.85
N GLY A 387 -48.50 -48.02 25.53
CA GLY A 387 -47.21 -48.69 25.60
C GLY A 387 -46.92 -49.56 24.39
N GLY A 388 -45.65 -49.93 24.28
CA GLY A 388 -45.15 -50.98 23.39
C GLY A 388 -43.68 -50.73 23.09
N GLY A 389 -42.78 -51.53 23.69
CA GLY A 389 -41.38 -51.63 23.28
C GLY A 389 -41.27 -52.03 21.79
N ILE A 390 -40.11 -51.97 21.14
CA ILE A 390 -38.95 -52.83 21.40
C ILE A 390 -37.71 -52.22 20.68
N GLN A 391 -36.59 -52.19 21.42
CA GLN A 391 -35.18 -52.41 21.07
C GLN A 391 -34.76 -52.72 19.60
N GLY A 392 -33.66 -52.09 19.13
CA GLY A 392 -32.82 -52.65 18.04
C GLY A 392 -32.00 -51.66 17.20
N ASP A 393 -30.76 -51.42 17.65
CA ASP A 393 -29.46 -51.12 17.01
C ASP A 393 -29.28 -50.89 15.48
N ASN A 394 -28.23 -50.08 15.19
CA ASN A 394 -27.32 -50.01 14.02
C ASN A 394 -27.77 -49.24 12.77
N GLU A 395 -27.13 -48.10 12.44
CA GLU A 395 -25.85 -47.89 11.72
C GLU A 395 -25.97 -47.98 10.17
N TYR A 396 -25.31 -47.02 9.50
CA TYR A 396 -25.01 -46.87 8.06
C TYR A 396 -25.99 -46.15 7.10
N SER A 397 -25.54 -44.97 6.63
CA SER A 397 -25.77 -44.36 5.30
C SER A 397 -25.20 -45.25 4.16
N PRO A 398 -25.31 -44.97 2.82
CA PRO A 398 -25.78 -43.78 2.09
C PRO A 398 -26.60 -44.14 0.79
N PRO A 399 -26.48 -43.44 -0.37
CA PRO A 399 -27.29 -42.32 -0.88
C PRO A 399 -28.10 -42.69 -2.16
N LEU A 400 -28.81 -41.72 -2.80
CA LEU A 400 -28.93 -41.50 -4.27
C LEU A 400 -30.25 -40.79 -4.71
N VAL A 401 -30.08 -39.71 -5.50
CA VAL A 401 -30.66 -39.39 -6.83
C VAL A 401 -32.17 -39.22 -7.06
N GLY A 402 -32.48 -38.16 -7.85
CA GLY A 402 -33.62 -38.06 -8.80
C GLY A 402 -34.85 -37.40 -8.19
N GLY A 403 -35.55 -36.41 -8.77
CA GLY A 403 -35.67 -35.88 -10.12
C GLY A 403 -37.11 -35.34 -10.26
N VAL A 404 -37.43 -34.76 -11.43
CA VAL A 404 -38.79 -34.64 -12.05
C VAL A 404 -39.50 -33.26 -12.06
N ARG A 405 -39.48 -32.69 -13.30
CA ARG A 405 -40.54 -32.12 -14.18
C ARG A 405 -41.43 -30.92 -13.83
N GLY A 406 -41.52 -30.06 -14.86
CA GLY A 406 -42.76 -29.55 -15.50
C GLY A 406 -42.83 -28.02 -15.52
N GLY A 407 -43.09 -27.27 -16.60
CA GLY A 407 -43.49 -27.52 -17.99
C GLY A 407 -44.37 -26.35 -18.51
N GLY A 408 -44.15 -25.90 -19.76
CA GLY A 408 -45.06 -25.09 -20.62
C GLY A 408 -44.71 -23.60 -20.81
N GLU A 409 -44.18 -23.12 -21.96
CA GLU A 409 -44.82 -22.78 -23.28
C GLU A 409 -45.45 -21.35 -23.30
N LEU A 410 -45.14 -20.38 -24.19
CA LEU A 410 -45.29 -20.31 -25.67
C LEU A 410 -44.49 -19.12 -26.32
N LEU A 411 -44.21 -19.25 -27.62
CA LEU A 411 -43.43 -18.43 -28.61
C LEU A 411 -44.34 -17.49 -29.48
N PRO A 412 -43.97 -17.02 -30.71
CA PRO A 412 -43.02 -15.94 -31.13
C PRO A 412 -43.57 -15.02 -32.29
N LEU A 413 -42.81 -14.03 -32.81
CA LEU A 413 -42.91 -13.46 -34.19
C LEU A 413 -41.71 -12.50 -34.47
N LEU A 414 -40.74 -12.78 -35.38
CA LEU A 414 -40.62 -12.50 -36.85
C LEU A 414 -40.67 -10.98 -37.22
N ALA A 415 -39.90 -10.36 -38.12
CA ALA A 415 -38.79 -10.72 -39.04
C ALA A 415 -38.17 -9.45 -39.72
N SER A 416 -36.90 -9.56 -40.17
CA SER A 416 -36.21 -9.09 -41.42
C SER A 416 -36.47 -7.74 -42.16
N GLN A 417 -35.38 -7.05 -42.57
CA GLN A 417 -34.94 -6.71 -43.98
C GLN A 417 -34.12 -5.38 -44.14
N ASP A 418 -32.82 -5.51 -44.45
CA ASP A 418 -31.98 -5.06 -45.61
C ASP A 418 -32.15 -3.74 -46.43
N ILE A 419 -30.99 -3.28 -46.98
CA ILE A 419 -30.65 -2.43 -48.18
C ILE A 419 -30.56 -0.89 -47.97
N ASP A 420 -29.67 -0.06 -48.58
CA ASP A 420 -28.38 -0.10 -49.31
C ASP A 420 -27.99 1.35 -49.75
N VAL A 421 -26.73 1.77 -49.51
CA VAL A 421 -25.75 2.52 -50.37
C VAL A 421 -25.96 3.90 -51.07
N SER A 422 -24.90 4.74 -50.96
CA SER A 422 -24.33 5.79 -51.90
C SER A 422 -25.01 7.17 -52.07
N GLN A 423 -24.40 8.31 -52.45
CA GLN A 423 -23.02 8.82 -52.70
C GLN A 423 -23.07 10.37 -52.94
N SER A 424 -21.99 11.08 -52.55
CA SER A 424 -21.30 12.27 -53.13
C SER A 424 -21.99 13.57 -53.65
N SER A 425 -21.58 14.72 -53.03
CA SER A 425 -20.95 15.98 -53.56
C SER A 425 -21.57 16.81 -54.72
N PRO A 426 -21.08 18.01 -55.14
CA PRO A 426 -20.03 18.95 -54.64
C PRO A 426 -20.37 20.50 -54.70
N GLN A 427 -19.43 21.34 -54.17
CA GLN A 427 -18.90 22.69 -54.59
C GLN A 427 -19.82 23.77 -55.25
N ASP A 428 -19.64 25.10 -55.11
CA ASP A 428 -18.43 25.91 -55.37
C ASP A 428 -18.66 27.42 -55.03
N SER A 429 -17.65 28.10 -54.43
CA SER A 429 -17.10 29.49 -54.65
C SER A 429 -17.98 30.78 -54.73
N PRO A 430 -17.44 32.04 -54.71
CA PRO A 430 -16.23 32.63 -54.10
C PRO A 430 -16.41 34.03 -53.42
N GLU A 431 -15.30 34.51 -52.81
CA GLU A 431 -14.78 35.87 -52.43
C GLU A 431 -15.15 37.09 -53.35
N PRO A 432 -14.85 38.40 -53.04
CA PRO A 432 -13.66 38.93 -52.32
C PRO A 432 -13.73 40.26 -51.48
N ASP A 433 -12.62 40.51 -50.77
CA ASP A 433 -11.84 41.74 -50.43
C ASP A 433 -12.47 43.16 -50.30
N GLU A 434 -12.17 43.87 -49.19
CA GLU A 434 -11.17 44.97 -49.10
C GLU A 434 -11.27 45.83 -47.80
N ASN A 435 -10.15 45.87 -47.07
CA ASN A 435 -9.45 46.98 -46.39
C ASN A 435 -10.14 48.31 -45.94
N ASN A 436 -9.85 48.72 -44.68
CA ASN A 436 -9.44 50.06 -44.17
C ASN A 436 -10.18 50.60 -42.91
N GLY A 437 -9.38 50.86 -41.86
CA GLY A 437 -9.20 52.23 -41.29
C GLY A 437 -10.22 52.86 -40.33
N GLU A 438 -9.81 52.93 -39.05
CA GLU A 438 -9.92 54.05 -38.08
C GLU A 438 -11.22 54.40 -37.31
N GLU A 439 -10.99 54.52 -35.99
CA GLU A 439 -11.57 55.44 -34.97
C GLU A 439 -12.91 55.18 -34.25
N GLU A 440 -12.85 55.44 -32.94
CA GLU A 440 -13.81 55.11 -31.87
C GLU A 440 -14.95 56.13 -31.65
N LYS A 441 -16.02 55.61 -31.03
CA LYS A 441 -17.08 56.20 -30.15
C LYS A 441 -18.46 56.54 -30.76
N PRO A 442 -19.56 56.49 -29.95
CA PRO A 442 -19.94 55.51 -28.93
C PRO A 442 -21.41 55.02 -29.05
N GLU A 443 -21.69 53.88 -28.42
CA GLU A 443 -23.00 53.35 -27.94
C GLU A 443 -24.29 53.66 -28.73
N GLN A 444 -24.82 52.63 -29.39
CA GLN A 444 -26.27 52.36 -29.39
C GLN A 444 -26.51 50.85 -29.24
N THR A 445 -27.03 50.49 -28.09
CA THR A 445 -27.54 49.17 -27.71
C THR A 445 -28.70 48.76 -28.62
N LEU A 446 -28.43 47.85 -29.54
CA LEU A 446 -29.44 46.97 -30.12
C LEU A 446 -29.52 45.72 -29.24
N PRO A 447 -30.71 45.28 -28.80
CA PRO A 447 -30.84 44.03 -28.06
C PRO A 447 -30.45 42.88 -28.99
N GLN A 448 -29.23 42.36 -28.84
CA GLN A 448 -28.86 41.10 -29.46
C GLN A 448 -29.79 40.03 -28.87
N SER A 449 -30.55 39.40 -29.75
CA SER A 449 -31.26 38.17 -29.44
C SER A 449 -30.30 37.23 -28.73
N THR A 450 -30.67 36.78 -27.54
CA THR A 450 -30.01 35.68 -26.85
C THR A 450 -30.25 34.39 -27.65
N ALA A 451 -29.52 34.25 -28.75
CA ALA A 451 -29.35 32.96 -29.38
C ALA A 451 -28.74 32.05 -28.31
N LYS A 452 -29.48 31.02 -27.92
CA LYS A 452 -29.02 30.02 -26.96
C LYS A 452 -27.77 29.38 -27.55
N ASP A 453 -26.67 29.39 -26.80
CA ASP A 453 -25.46 28.71 -27.21
C ASP A 453 -25.77 27.25 -27.57
N THR A 454 -25.25 26.81 -28.71
CA THR A 454 -25.42 25.44 -29.25
C THR A 454 -24.08 24.74 -29.43
N VAL A 455 -22.97 25.42 -29.13
CA VAL A 455 -21.62 24.87 -29.28
C VAL A 455 -21.26 24.17 -27.97
N PRO A 456 -20.88 22.88 -27.99
CA PRO A 456 -20.45 22.18 -26.78
C PRO A 456 -18.99 22.47 -26.43
N PRO A 457 -18.59 22.29 -25.16
CA PRO A 457 -17.23 22.58 -24.70
C PRO A 457 -16.18 21.65 -25.33
N ILE A 458 -14.96 22.12 -25.54
CA ILE A 458 -13.83 21.31 -26.05
C ILE A 458 -13.03 20.77 -24.86
N ILE A 459 -12.66 19.47 -24.88
CA ILE A 459 -11.88 18.83 -23.82
C ILE A 459 -10.54 18.32 -24.39
N HIS A 460 -9.44 18.65 -23.73
CA HIS A 460 -8.12 18.05 -23.96
C HIS A 460 -7.65 17.35 -22.69
N THR A 461 -7.09 16.14 -22.82
CA THR A 461 -6.55 15.38 -21.68
C THR A 461 -5.35 14.54 -22.11
N ASP A 462 -4.43 14.31 -21.17
CA ASP A 462 -3.24 13.48 -21.37
C ASP A 462 -3.48 11.98 -21.16
N ILE A 463 -4.73 11.56 -20.89
CA ILE A 463 -5.09 10.17 -20.69
C ILE A 463 -5.10 9.39 -22.01
N GLN A 464 -4.43 8.25 -22.03
CA GLN A 464 -4.31 7.38 -23.20
C GLN A 464 -4.40 5.91 -22.79
N SER A 465 -4.81 5.05 -23.71
CA SER A 465 -4.92 3.61 -23.42
C SER A 465 -3.52 3.04 -23.15
N VAL A 466 -3.30 2.52 -21.95
CA VAL A 466 -1.98 2.08 -21.50
C VAL A 466 -2.09 1.03 -20.39
N ILE A 467 -1.01 0.27 -20.21
CA ILE A 467 -0.83 -0.63 -19.08
C ILE A 467 -0.16 0.16 -17.95
N VAL A 468 -0.72 0.08 -16.74
CA VAL A 468 -0.16 0.71 -15.54
C VAL A 468 -0.01 -0.32 -14.42
N TYR A 469 0.88 0.00 -13.49
CA TYR A 469 1.23 -0.88 -12.37
C TYR A 469 0.88 -0.26 -11.01
N ASP A 470 0.79 1.06 -10.94
CA ASP A 470 0.30 1.78 -9.77
C ASP A 470 -1.21 1.54 -9.56
N ALA A 471 -1.63 1.47 -8.30
CA ALA A 471 -3.04 1.34 -7.92
C ALA A 471 -3.85 2.59 -8.26
N ASN A 472 -3.18 3.73 -8.45
CA ASN A 472 -3.81 5.01 -8.77
C ASN A 472 -3.28 5.55 -10.10
N LEU A 473 -4.18 6.09 -10.91
CA LEU A 473 -3.89 6.83 -12.13
C LEU A 473 -4.08 8.31 -11.88
N PHE A 474 -3.03 9.09 -12.13
CA PHE A 474 -3.13 10.54 -12.20
C PHE A 474 -3.13 11.00 -13.67
N PHE A 475 -4.07 11.87 -14.02
CA PHE A 475 -4.15 12.48 -15.35
C PHE A 475 -4.63 13.92 -15.25
N SER A 476 -4.28 14.72 -16.26
CA SER A 476 -4.62 16.14 -16.34
C SER A 476 -5.37 16.44 -17.62
N GLY A 477 -6.08 17.56 -17.61
CA GLY A 477 -6.74 18.07 -18.79
C GLY A 477 -7.16 19.53 -18.66
N ASN A 478 -7.69 20.04 -19.76
CA ASN A 478 -8.39 21.32 -19.80
C ASN A 478 -9.69 21.19 -20.58
N ALA A 479 -10.68 21.98 -20.19
CA ALA A 479 -11.91 22.19 -20.93
C ALA A 479 -12.03 23.67 -21.30
N HIS A 480 -12.48 23.96 -22.52
CA HIS A 480 -12.65 25.31 -23.03
C HIS A 480 -14.04 25.49 -23.64
N ASP A 481 -14.66 26.62 -23.32
CA ASP A 481 -15.93 27.06 -23.88
C ASP A 481 -16.01 28.59 -23.91
N ASP A 482 -16.59 29.17 -24.96
CA ASP A 482 -16.67 30.62 -25.11
C ASP A 482 -17.65 31.28 -24.12
N ASN A 483 -18.66 30.53 -23.66
CA ASN A 483 -19.75 30.97 -22.80
C ASN A 483 -19.66 30.49 -21.35
N SER A 484 -18.84 29.47 -21.08
CA SER A 484 -18.30 29.01 -19.77
C SER A 484 -18.53 27.52 -19.58
N VAL A 485 -17.49 26.80 -19.19
CA VAL A 485 -17.60 25.41 -18.74
C VAL A 485 -18.21 25.39 -17.33
N ALA A 486 -19.38 24.77 -17.19
CA ALA A 486 -20.14 24.78 -15.95
C ALA A 486 -19.91 23.54 -15.08
N LYS A 487 -19.74 22.36 -15.70
CA LYS A 487 -19.53 21.08 -15.00
C LYS A 487 -18.53 20.19 -15.74
N LEU A 488 -17.77 19.41 -14.98
CA LEU A 488 -16.88 18.37 -15.51
C LEU A 488 -17.10 17.07 -14.73
N PHE A 489 -17.03 15.93 -15.41
CA PHE A 489 -17.25 14.62 -14.83
C PHE A 489 -16.14 13.65 -15.24
N VAL A 490 -15.74 12.79 -14.31
CA VAL A 490 -14.92 11.60 -14.56
C VAL A 490 -15.70 10.38 -14.08
N ASN A 491 -15.90 9.39 -14.95
CA ASN A 491 -16.69 8.17 -14.65
C ASN A 491 -18.06 8.48 -14.02
N GLN A 492 -18.76 9.47 -14.57
CA GLN A 492 -20.06 9.99 -14.06
C GLN A 492 -19.99 10.77 -12.73
N SER A 493 -18.85 10.78 -12.04
CA SER A 493 -18.64 11.57 -10.82
C SER A 493 -18.29 13.02 -11.16
N PRO A 494 -18.97 14.03 -10.61
CA PRO A 494 -18.65 15.43 -10.85
C PRO A 494 -17.32 15.82 -10.21
N LEU A 495 -16.52 16.64 -10.90
CA LEU A 495 -15.33 17.28 -10.34
C LEU A 495 -15.69 18.68 -9.82
N GLU A 496 -15.05 19.06 -8.71
CA GLU A 496 -15.06 20.44 -8.24
C GLU A 496 -14.19 21.29 -9.17
N ILE A 497 -14.81 22.22 -9.91
CA ILE A 497 -14.14 23.12 -10.84
C ILE A 497 -14.50 24.58 -10.55
N ARG A 498 -13.59 25.50 -10.84
CA ARG A 498 -13.92 26.91 -10.96
C ARG A 498 -14.51 27.13 -12.35
N GLN A 499 -15.77 27.53 -12.41
CA GLN A 499 -16.44 27.79 -13.69
C GLN A 499 -15.76 28.94 -14.41
N GLY A 500 -15.58 28.81 -15.72
CA GLY A 500 -14.93 29.81 -16.54
C GLY A 500 -14.76 29.34 -17.98
N LYS A 501 -14.22 30.23 -18.81
CA LYS A 501 -13.97 29.94 -20.24
C LYS A 501 -12.88 28.89 -20.45
N HIS A 502 -11.92 28.83 -19.54
CA HIS A 502 -10.85 27.82 -19.54
C HIS A 502 -10.80 27.20 -18.16
N VAL A 503 -10.97 25.88 -18.09
CA VAL A 503 -10.98 25.13 -16.84
C VAL A 503 -9.91 24.06 -16.92
N TYR A 504 -8.90 24.18 -16.06
CA TYR A 504 -7.88 23.15 -15.88
C TYR A 504 -8.32 22.18 -14.79
N PHE A 505 -8.01 20.90 -14.98
CA PHE A 505 -8.32 19.89 -13.97
C PHE A 505 -7.25 18.82 -13.89
N ASN A 506 -7.12 18.28 -12.69
CA ASN A 506 -6.27 17.17 -12.34
C ASN A 506 -7.16 16.13 -11.65
N HIS A 507 -6.91 14.83 -11.88
CA HIS A 507 -7.71 13.80 -11.24
C HIS A 507 -6.87 12.58 -10.88
N LEU A 508 -7.09 12.07 -9.67
CA LEU A 508 -6.51 10.84 -9.15
C LEU A 508 -7.60 9.78 -9.06
N LEU A 509 -7.46 8.71 -9.85
CA LEU A 509 -8.42 7.62 -9.94
C LEU A 509 -7.81 6.33 -9.42
N THR A 510 -8.47 5.65 -8.48
CA THR A 510 -8.08 4.30 -8.05
C THR A 510 -8.56 3.27 -9.08
N LEU A 511 -7.67 2.34 -9.45
CA LEU A 511 -7.91 1.33 -10.48
C LEU A 511 -8.14 -0.05 -9.86
N ASN A 512 -9.08 -0.80 -10.44
CA ASN A 512 -9.24 -2.21 -10.18
C ASN A 512 -8.23 -3.03 -11.00
N GLU A 513 -7.90 -4.24 -10.56
CA GLU A 513 -7.07 -5.15 -11.36
C GLU A 513 -7.74 -5.47 -12.70
N GLY A 514 -6.96 -5.48 -13.79
CA GLY A 514 -7.47 -5.70 -15.14
C GLY A 514 -7.91 -4.42 -15.86
N GLU A 515 -8.88 -4.54 -16.77
CA GLU A 515 -9.32 -3.44 -17.63
C GLU A 515 -10.25 -2.47 -16.87
N ASN A 516 -9.89 -1.19 -16.88
CA ASN A 516 -10.67 -0.08 -16.35
C ASN A 516 -11.06 0.83 -17.53
N THR A 517 -12.32 1.24 -17.59
CA THR A 517 -12.79 2.16 -18.63
C THR A 517 -12.99 3.55 -18.02
N ILE A 518 -12.36 4.56 -18.62
CA ILE A 518 -12.38 5.93 -18.11
C ILE A 518 -13.10 6.83 -19.12
N THR A 519 -14.06 7.61 -18.63
CA THR A 519 -14.82 8.58 -19.42
C THR A 519 -14.71 9.96 -18.80
N VAL A 520 -14.47 10.98 -19.63
CA VAL A 520 -14.46 12.39 -19.21
C VAL A 520 -15.54 13.16 -19.98
N LYS A 521 -16.36 13.91 -19.25
CA LYS A 521 -17.45 14.70 -19.82
C LYS A 521 -17.40 16.14 -19.32
N ALA A 522 -17.63 17.11 -20.19
CA ALA A 522 -17.81 18.51 -19.81
C ALA A 522 -19.19 19.00 -20.27
N VAL A 523 -19.77 19.93 -19.52
CA VAL A 523 -21.06 20.55 -19.80
C VAL A 523 -20.92 22.06 -19.62
N ASP A 524 -21.36 22.83 -20.60
CA ASP A 524 -21.37 24.29 -20.54
C ASP A 524 -22.52 24.84 -19.67
N ALA A 525 -22.64 26.17 -19.58
CA ALA A 525 -23.70 26.84 -18.83
C ALA A 525 -25.10 26.72 -19.47
N GLN A 526 -25.21 26.36 -20.76
CA GLN A 526 -26.45 26.20 -21.51
C GLN A 526 -26.94 24.73 -21.58
N GLY A 527 -26.13 23.79 -21.10
CA GLY A 527 -26.38 22.37 -21.06
C GLY A 527 -25.82 21.57 -22.24
N ASN A 528 -25.04 22.17 -23.15
CA ASN A 528 -24.39 21.41 -24.21
C ASN A 528 -23.24 20.60 -23.63
N GLU A 529 -23.04 19.37 -24.13
CA GLU A 529 -22.09 18.43 -23.54
C GLU A 529 -21.12 17.85 -24.57
N THR A 530 -19.90 17.60 -24.10
CA THR A 530 -18.87 16.84 -24.83
C THR A 530 -18.41 15.68 -23.97
N LEU A 531 -18.42 14.49 -24.56
CA LEU A 531 -17.92 13.25 -23.97
C LEU A 531 -16.73 12.75 -24.79
N ILE A 532 -15.58 12.57 -24.15
CA ILE A 532 -14.43 11.96 -24.85
C ILE A 532 -14.67 10.46 -25.09
N PRO A 533 -14.12 9.86 -26.16
CA PRO A 533 -14.14 8.42 -26.35
C PRO A 533 -13.61 7.68 -25.12
N PRO A 534 -14.27 6.60 -24.66
CA PRO A 534 -13.82 5.86 -23.49
C PRO A 534 -12.38 5.35 -23.65
N VAL A 535 -11.54 5.60 -22.64
CA VAL A 535 -10.13 5.20 -22.63
C VAL A 535 -9.96 3.96 -21.76
N LYS A 536 -9.27 2.95 -22.28
CA LYS A 536 -9.03 1.67 -21.58
C LYS A 536 -7.68 1.67 -20.89
N ILE A 537 -7.68 1.55 -19.57
CA ILE A 537 -6.47 1.42 -18.75
C ILE A 537 -6.41 0.01 -18.19
N THR A 538 -5.34 -0.71 -18.47
CA THR A 538 -5.14 -2.06 -17.91
C THR A 538 -4.22 -1.98 -16.72
N LYS A 539 -4.74 -2.18 -15.51
CA LYS A 539 -3.91 -2.33 -14.31
C LYS A 539 -3.38 -3.76 -14.25
N LYS A 540 -2.07 -3.90 -14.07
CA LYS A 540 -1.42 -5.18 -13.78
C LYS A 540 -0.63 -5.07 -12.47
N THR A 541 -0.66 -6.12 -11.68
CA THR A 541 0.24 -6.26 -10.53
C THR A 541 1.61 -6.76 -11.00
N PHE A 542 2.67 -6.16 -10.49
CA PHE A 542 4.05 -6.53 -10.77
C PHE A 542 4.74 -6.86 -9.44
N GLU A 543 5.16 -8.11 -9.27
CA GLU A 543 5.95 -8.52 -8.11
C GLU A 543 7.44 -8.47 -8.46
N LEU A 544 8.18 -7.61 -7.77
CA LEU A 544 9.61 -7.47 -7.97
C LEU A 544 10.31 -7.59 -6.62
N PHE A 545 11.12 -8.65 -6.47
CA PHE A 545 11.76 -8.99 -5.21
C PHE A 545 13.12 -8.28 -5.00
N GLU A 546 13.69 -7.67 -6.04
CA GLU A 546 15.09 -7.18 -6.03
C GLU A 546 15.19 -5.66 -6.21
N THR A 547 15.89 -4.97 -5.33
CA THR A 547 16.18 -3.52 -5.46
C THR A 547 16.93 -3.16 -6.73
N ASP A 548 17.67 -4.10 -7.31
CA ASP A 548 18.65 -3.88 -8.38
C ASP A 548 18.02 -3.71 -9.76
N ALA A 549 16.74 -4.06 -9.90
CA ALA A 549 15.96 -3.78 -11.10
C ALA A 549 15.27 -2.41 -11.09
N ARG A 550 15.48 -1.59 -10.04
CA ARG A 550 15.01 -0.20 -10.03
C ARG A 550 16.00 0.70 -10.79
N TYR A 551 15.46 1.61 -11.60
CA TYR A 551 16.28 2.56 -12.33
C TYR A 551 16.91 3.53 -11.35
N THR A 552 18.24 3.56 -11.29
CA THR A 552 18.95 4.37 -10.30
C THR A 552 19.13 5.80 -10.82
N VAL A 553 18.58 6.77 -10.10
CA VAL A 553 18.50 8.18 -10.50
C VAL A 553 19.08 9.12 -9.45
N ALA A 554 19.55 10.28 -9.90
CA ALA A 554 19.83 11.43 -9.05
C ALA A 554 18.75 12.50 -9.27
N LEU A 555 18.09 12.96 -8.20
CA LEU A 555 17.21 14.12 -8.27
C LEU A 555 18.04 15.38 -8.08
N LEU A 556 18.20 16.18 -9.13
CA LEU A 556 18.99 17.40 -9.04
C LEU A 556 18.21 18.50 -8.30
N PRO A 557 18.89 19.51 -7.72
CA PRO A 557 18.23 20.63 -7.08
C PRO A 557 17.20 21.25 -8.03
N LEU A 558 15.95 21.34 -7.56
CA LEU A 558 14.84 21.88 -8.34
C LEU A 558 15.04 23.37 -8.56
N ARG A 559 14.78 23.83 -9.78
CA ARG A 559 14.69 25.26 -10.06
C ARG A 559 13.35 25.77 -9.55
N ILE A 560 13.36 26.78 -8.69
CA ILE A 560 12.14 27.29 -8.06
C ILE A 560 12.01 28.76 -8.38
N PHE A 561 10.94 29.12 -9.08
CA PHE A 561 10.55 30.48 -9.42
C PHE A 561 9.17 30.72 -8.81
N THR A 562 9.14 30.88 -7.48
CA THR A 562 7.89 31.06 -6.72
C THR A 562 7.87 32.43 -6.06
N GLU A 563 6.71 33.07 -6.03
CA GLU A 563 6.52 34.32 -5.27
C GLU A 563 6.45 34.01 -3.76
N LYS A 564 6.04 32.79 -3.40
CA LYS A 564 5.96 32.32 -2.01
C LYS A 564 7.30 31.85 -1.45
N SER A 565 7.49 32.11 -0.16
CA SER A 565 8.63 31.68 0.67
C SER A 565 8.56 30.19 1.08
N VAL A 566 8.21 29.28 0.16
CA VAL A 566 8.31 27.84 0.46
C VAL A 566 9.79 27.44 0.36
N PRO A 567 10.39 26.89 1.41
CA PRO A 567 11.79 26.45 1.34
C PRO A 567 11.98 25.40 0.25
N SER A 568 13.06 25.51 -0.52
CA SER A 568 13.39 24.56 -1.59
C SER A 568 13.51 23.12 -1.09
N GLU A 569 13.97 22.94 0.14
CA GLU A 569 14.05 21.65 0.83
C GLU A 569 12.69 20.97 1.00
N THR A 570 11.66 21.77 1.31
CA THR A 570 10.30 21.27 1.46
C THR A 570 9.76 20.74 0.13
N ILE A 571 9.99 21.47 -0.96
CA ILE A 571 9.55 21.06 -2.30
C ILE A 571 10.32 19.80 -2.75
N TYR A 572 11.62 19.76 -2.50
CA TYR A 572 12.47 18.61 -2.81
C TYR A 572 12.02 17.34 -2.05
N SER A 573 11.74 17.47 -0.76
CA SER A 573 11.25 16.36 0.07
C SER A 573 9.83 15.89 -0.30
N MET A 574 8.93 16.79 -0.72
CA MET A 574 7.60 16.41 -1.25
C MET A 574 7.72 15.48 -2.46
N LEU A 575 8.61 15.80 -3.40
CA LEU A 575 8.81 14.99 -4.60
C LEU A 575 9.44 13.62 -4.27
N LEU A 576 10.44 13.59 -3.38
CA LEU A 576 11.03 12.32 -2.91
C LEU A 576 10.01 11.44 -2.19
N LYS A 577 9.15 12.03 -1.34
CA LYS A 577 8.06 11.32 -0.67
C LYS A 577 7.08 10.72 -1.68
N ALA A 578 6.71 11.49 -2.71
CA ALA A 578 5.84 11.00 -3.78
C ALA A 578 6.43 9.80 -4.54
N PHE A 579 7.74 9.81 -4.80
CA PHE A 579 8.41 8.67 -5.45
C PHE A 579 8.59 7.43 -4.55
N ASP A 580 8.49 7.59 -3.23
CA ASP A 580 8.60 6.48 -2.27
C ASP A 580 7.31 5.63 -2.14
N GLU A 581 6.21 6.05 -2.75
CA GLU A 581 4.98 5.24 -2.77
C GLU A 581 5.14 3.98 -3.61
N GLU A 582 4.55 2.88 -3.14
CA GLU A 582 4.60 1.59 -3.83
C GLU A 582 3.71 1.58 -5.10
N PRO A 583 4.16 0.95 -6.21
CA PRO A 583 5.46 0.31 -6.38
C PRO A 583 6.61 1.30 -6.57
N LYS A 584 7.73 1.07 -5.89
CA LYS A 584 8.95 1.88 -6.04
C LYS A 584 9.66 1.60 -7.37
N ARG A 585 9.50 2.51 -8.34
CA ARG A 585 10.12 2.42 -9.67
C ARG A 585 11.60 2.81 -9.72
N PHE A 586 11.95 3.83 -8.93
CA PHE A 586 13.26 4.47 -8.98
C PHE A 586 14.03 4.25 -7.68
N ASN A 587 15.36 4.17 -7.79
CA ASN A 587 16.27 4.19 -6.66
C ASN A 587 17.04 5.51 -6.65
N PHE A 588 17.02 6.26 -5.55
CA PHE A 588 17.68 7.58 -5.47
C PHE A 588 19.06 7.46 -4.84
N VAL A 589 20.10 7.92 -5.55
CA VAL A 589 21.51 7.81 -5.12
C VAL A 589 21.85 8.64 -3.89
N GLU A 590 21.22 9.81 -3.78
CA GLU A 590 21.35 10.72 -2.65
C GLU A 590 19.99 11.38 -2.45
N ARG A 591 19.51 11.35 -1.22
CA ARG A 591 18.19 11.86 -0.82
C ARG A 591 18.30 13.18 -0.07
N ASP A 592 19.48 13.51 0.43
CA ASP A 592 19.78 14.78 1.08
C ASP A 592 20.25 15.80 0.02
N ARG A 593 19.43 16.84 -0.18
CA ARG A 593 19.71 17.90 -1.16
C ARG A 593 21.02 18.63 -0.85
N ALA A 594 21.33 18.89 0.43
CA ALA A 594 22.52 19.64 0.80
C ALA A 594 23.80 18.86 0.47
N LYS A 595 23.78 17.53 0.69
CA LYS A 595 24.89 16.65 0.28
C LYS A 595 25.05 16.61 -1.23
N LEU A 596 23.94 16.58 -1.98
CA LEU A 596 24.02 16.63 -3.43
C LEU A 596 24.60 17.97 -3.93
N GLU A 597 24.23 19.09 -3.33
CA GLU A 597 24.80 20.41 -3.63
C GLU A 597 26.31 20.46 -3.33
N GLU A 598 26.76 19.86 -2.22
CA GLU A 598 28.19 19.71 -1.91
C GLU A 598 28.92 18.95 -3.03
N ILE A 599 28.33 17.86 -3.53
CA ILE A 599 28.90 17.05 -4.62
C ILE A 599 28.96 17.83 -5.93
N LEU A 600 27.90 18.58 -6.26
CA LEU A 600 27.90 19.44 -7.45
C LEU A 600 28.98 20.53 -7.35
N HIS A 601 29.17 21.10 -6.16
CA HIS A 601 30.20 22.09 -5.89
C HIS A 601 31.63 21.52 -6.04
N GLU A 602 31.88 20.33 -5.49
CA GLU A 602 33.17 19.61 -5.66
C GLU A 602 33.51 19.34 -7.12
N GLN A 603 32.51 18.99 -7.92
CA GLN A 603 32.65 18.76 -9.36
C GLN A 603 32.72 20.06 -10.18
N LYS A 604 32.68 21.22 -9.51
CA LYS A 604 32.68 22.56 -10.11
C LYS A 604 31.52 22.79 -11.10
N ILE A 605 30.37 22.19 -10.81
CA ILE A 605 29.14 22.35 -11.60
C ILE A 605 28.33 23.49 -10.98
N THR A 606 27.96 24.48 -11.78
CA THR A 606 27.09 25.58 -11.34
C THR A 606 25.62 25.30 -11.65
N ASN A 607 24.70 25.89 -10.89
CA ASN A 607 23.25 25.75 -11.11
C ASN A 607 22.80 26.20 -12.51
N THR A 608 23.54 27.11 -13.16
CA THR A 608 23.29 27.56 -14.54
C THR A 608 23.63 26.50 -15.58
N GLU A 609 24.62 25.63 -15.30
CA GLU A 609 24.96 24.51 -16.18
C GLU A 609 23.88 23.42 -16.15
N LEU A 610 23.11 23.28 -15.06
CA LEU A 610 22.01 22.28 -14.92
C LEU A 610 20.80 22.50 -15.86
N THR A 611 20.88 23.43 -16.81
CA THR A 611 19.78 23.82 -17.71
C THR A 611 19.79 23.14 -19.07
N SER A 612 20.88 22.45 -19.43
CA SER A 612 21.03 21.76 -20.72
C SER A 612 21.26 20.25 -20.55
N PRO A 613 20.70 19.40 -21.43
CA PRO A 613 21.02 17.97 -21.46
C PRO A 613 22.52 17.68 -21.55
N ASP A 614 23.31 18.59 -22.15
CA ASP A 614 24.76 18.46 -22.29
C ASP A 614 25.51 18.56 -20.95
N ALA A 615 24.91 19.19 -19.94
CA ALA A 615 25.46 19.18 -18.58
C ALA A 615 25.44 17.79 -17.96
N ALA A 616 24.53 16.91 -18.40
CA ALA A 616 24.50 15.51 -17.97
C ALA A 616 25.80 14.76 -18.31
N ILE A 617 26.63 15.23 -19.25
CA ILE A 617 27.96 14.63 -19.54
C ILE A 617 28.99 14.98 -18.45
N LYS A 618 29.01 16.25 -18.00
CA LYS A 618 29.88 16.67 -16.89
C LYS A 618 29.42 16.04 -15.58
N ILE A 619 28.11 16.02 -15.36
CA ILE A 619 27.47 15.42 -14.19
C ILE A 619 27.53 13.89 -14.28
N GLY A 620 27.55 13.26 -15.46
CA GLY A 620 27.62 11.79 -15.63
C GLY A 620 28.90 11.15 -15.10
N LYS A 621 29.91 11.96 -14.73
CA LYS A 621 31.07 11.55 -13.92
C LYS A 621 30.72 11.22 -12.47
N ILE A 622 29.54 11.62 -12.03
CA ILE A 622 28.92 11.21 -10.78
C ILE A 622 28.60 9.71 -10.92
N ARG A 623 29.56 8.87 -10.52
CA ARG A 623 29.62 7.41 -10.77
C ARG A 623 28.54 6.56 -10.07
N ALA A 624 27.36 7.12 -9.78
CA ALA A 624 26.28 6.39 -9.11
C ALA A 624 24.89 6.43 -9.74
N ALA A 625 24.62 7.27 -10.74
CA ALA A 625 23.27 7.40 -11.32
C ALA A 625 23.23 6.99 -12.80
N GLU A 626 22.23 6.18 -13.18
CA GLU A 626 21.91 5.83 -14.57
C GLU A 626 21.03 6.90 -15.24
N GLY A 627 20.29 7.66 -14.44
CA GLY A 627 19.48 8.79 -14.89
C GLY A 627 19.59 10.01 -13.98
N MET A 628 19.27 11.17 -14.52
CA MET A 628 19.16 12.43 -13.78
C MET A 628 17.77 13.00 -13.95
N LEU A 629 17.14 13.36 -12.84
CA LEU A 629 15.87 14.05 -12.80
C LEU A 629 16.13 15.56 -12.66
N PHE A 630 15.73 16.30 -13.68
CA PHE A 630 15.75 17.76 -13.72
C PHE A 630 14.33 18.26 -13.55
N GLY A 631 14.08 19.11 -12.55
CA GLY A 631 12.75 19.66 -12.32
C GLY A 631 12.74 21.16 -12.10
N ALA A 632 11.60 21.76 -12.42
CA ALA A 632 11.33 23.16 -12.17
C ALA A 632 9.92 23.35 -11.62
N VAL A 633 9.80 24.28 -10.67
CA VAL A 633 8.53 24.80 -10.12
C VAL A 633 8.44 26.27 -10.51
N GLU A 634 7.43 26.61 -11.30
CA GLU A 634 7.22 27.95 -11.85
C GLU A 634 5.84 28.44 -11.41
N GLU A 635 5.79 29.50 -10.62
CA GLU A 635 4.58 30.20 -10.20
C GLU A 635 4.50 31.52 -10.97
N ASP A 636 3.38 31.75 -11.65
CA ASP A 636 3.08 33.02 -12.32
C ASP A 636 1.77 33.60 -11.79
N THR A 637 1.23 34.67 -12.39
CA THR A 637 -0.04 35.25 -11.94
C THR A 637 -1.24 34.31 -12.10
N LYS A 638 -1.17 33.33 -12.99
CA LYS A 638 -2.28 32.42 -13.34
C LYS A 638 -2.29 31.15 -12.50
N GLY A 639 -1.14 30.59 -12.16
CA GLY A 639 -1.08 29.32 -11.42
C GLY A 639 0.32 28.87 -11.06
N ILE A 640 0.44 27.58 -10.80
CA ILE A 640 1.71 26.89 -10.53
C ILE A 640 1.88 25.75 -11.52
N ASN A 641 3.05 25.70 -12.17
CA ASN A 641 3.46 24.66 -13.10
C ASN A 641 4.67 23.92 -12.51
N VAL A 642 4.64 22.59 -12.55
CA VAL A 642 5.76 21.75 -12.12
C VAL A 642 6.15 20.83 -13.27
N THR A 643 7.42 20.85 -13.63
CA THR A 643 7.97 20.02 -14.71
C THR A 643 9.06 19.10 -14.18
N LEU A 644 9.18 17.90 -14.76
CA LEU A 644 10.21 16.92 -14.43
C LEU A 644 10.67 16.18 -15.68
N ARG A 645 11.99 16.07 -15.86
CA ARG A 645 12.65 15.39 -16.99
C ARG A 645 13.63 14.35 -16.49
N LEU A 646 13.50 13.12 -16.98
CA LEU A 646 14.48 12.06 -16.78
C LEU A 646 15.45 12.04 -17.96
N VAL A 647 16.74 12.16 -17.70
CA VAL A 647 17.81 12.17 -18.71
C VAL A 647 18.76 11.00 -18.45
N ASP A 648 19.06 10.20 -19.47
CA ASP A 648 20.05 9.13 -19.42
C ASP A 648 21.47 9.71 -19.34
N THR A 649 22.25 9.25 -18.36
CA THR A 649 23.57 9.83 -18.07
C THR A 649 24.66 9.39 -19.05
N GLU A 650 24.45 8.26 -19.75
CA GLU A 650 25.41 7.72 -20.72
C GLU A 650 25.22 8.36 -22.11
N THR A 651 23.99 8.71 -22.47
CA THR A 651 23.61 9.13 -23.83
C THR A 651 23.05 10.55 -23.91
N THR A 652 22.86 11.23 -22.77
CA THR A 652 22.20 12.54 -22.63
C THR A 652 20.76 12.63 -23.16
N ARG A 653 20.16 11.48 -23.49
CA ARG A 653 18.81 11.42 -24.04
C ARG A 653 17.77 11.67 -22.95
N VAL A 654 16.77 12.48 -23.26
CA VAL A 654 15.56 12.59 -22.43
C VAL A 654 14.74 11.31 -22.59
N LEU A 655 14.62 10.55 -21.49
CA LEU A 655 13.87 9.29 -21.42
C LEU A 655 12.39 9.51 -21.10
N ALA A 656 12.07 10.53 -20.30
CA ALA A 656 10.71 10.91 -19.94
C ALA A 656 10.62 12.42 -19.62
N ASN A 657 9.46 13.01 -19.87
CA ASN A 657 9.17 14.42 -19.59
C ASN A 657 7.70 14.56 -19.19
N THR A 658 7.47 15.08 -17.98
CA THR A 658 6.14 15.21 -17.38
C THR A 658 5.94 16.59 -16.80
N ASP A 659 4.70 17.04 -16.84
CA ASP A 659 4.26 18.30 -16.24
C ASP A 659 2.89 18.17 -15.57
N VAL A 660 2.66 19.06 -14.61
CA VAL A 660 1.39 19.25 -13.92
C VAL A 660 1.18 20.75 -13.66
N TYR A 661 -0.06 21.20 -13.85
CA TYR A 661 -0.45 22.59 -13.70
C TYR A 661 -1.74 22.71 -12.91
N ASP A 662 -1.84 23.72 -12.05
CA ASP A 662 -3.09 24.10 -11.41
C ASP A 662 -3.13 25.60 -11.08
N GLU A 663 -4.32 26.16 -10.99
CA GLU A 663 -4.52 27.56 -10.59
C GLU A 663 -4.43 27.73 -9.07
N ASP A 664 -4.69 26.66 -8.28
CA ASP A 664 -4.48 26.69 -6.84
C ASP A 664 -2.99 26.61 -6.48
N LYS A 665 -2.46 27.74 -6.03
CA LYS A 665 -1.07 27.88 -5.58
C LYS A 665 -0.86 27.44 -4.13
N SER A 666 -1.83 26.81 -3.48
CA SER A 666 -1.71 26.37 -2.09
C SER A 666 -0.63 25.29 -1.91
N ILE A 667 0.00 25.25 -0.74
CA ILE A 667 1.04 24.24 -0.44
C ILE A 667 0.44 22.83 -0.48
N LYS A 668 -0.80 22.68 -0.02
CA LYS A 668 -1.54 21.41 -0.07
C LYS A 668 -1.74 20.94 -1.51
N ASN A 669 -2.12 21.86 -2.41
CA ASN A 669 -2.24 21.54 -3.82
C ASN A 669 -0.89 21.20 -4.45
N LEU A 670 0.18 21.94 -4.11
CA LEU A 670 1.52 21.62 -4.58
C LEU A 670 1.97 20.20 -4.17
N GLU A 671 1.71 19.75 -2.93
CA GLU A 671 1.99 18.37 -2.51
C GLU A 671 1.23 17.35 -3.38
N TRP A 672 -0.04 17.62 -3.67
CA TRP A 672 -0.86 16.78 -4.54
C TRP A 672 -0.38 16.76 -6.01
N LEU A 673 0.05 17.90 -6.54
CA LEU A 673 0.66 17.98 -7.86
C LEU A 673 1.98 17.19 -7.93
N MET A 674 2.84 17.26 -6.90
CA MET A 674 4.07 16.47 -6.83
C MET A 674 3.78 14.96 -6.81
N HIS A 675 2.73 14.55 -6.09
CA HIS A 675 2.23 13.18 -6.10
C HIS A 675 1.82 12.74 -7.52
N GLY A 676 0.97 13.53 -8.16
CA GLY A 676 0.53 13.27 -9.54
C GLY A 676 1.67 13.24 -10.56
N LEU A 677 2.64 14.15 -10.43
CA LEU A 677 3.83 14.21 -11.28
C LEU A 677 4.67 12.94 -11.16
N SER A 678 4.82 12.40 -9.94
CA SER A 678 5.53 11.13 -9.71
C SER A 678 4.84 9.95 -10.41
N LEU A 679 3.50 9.89 -10.35
CA LEU A 679 2.72 8.84 -11.03
C LEU A 679 2.82 8.97 -12.55
N LYS A 680 2.76 10.19 -13.10
CA LYS A 680 3.00 10.43 -14.54
C LYS A 680 4.41 9.98 -14.96
N MET A 681 5.42 10.23 -14.12
CA MET A 681 6.81 9.84 -14.41
C MET A 681 6.97 8.31 -14.39
N LYS A 682 6.42 7.62 -13.38
CA LYS A 682 6.37 6.16 -13.33
C LYS A 682 5.65 5.56 -14.55
N ARG A 683 4.57 6.18 -15.01
CA ARG A 683 3.81 5.76 -16.20
C ARG A 683 4.61 5.90 -17.50
N GLN A 684 5.40 6.96 -17.66
CA GLN A 684 6.26 7.13 -18.85
C GLN A 684 7.53 6.27 -18.80
N PHE A 685 7.91 5.80 -17.61
CA PHE A 685 9.04 4.90 -17.41
C PHE A 685 8.61 3.64 -16.63
N PRO A 686 7.69 2.82 -17.17
CA PRO A 686 7.09 1.71 -16.42
C PRO A 686 8.06 0.52 -16.28
N MET A 687 7.69 -0.46 -15.45
CA MET A 687 8.34 -1.77 -15.41
C MET A 687 7.64 -2.71 -16.39
N ILE A 688 8.36 -3.24 -17.37
CA ILE A 688 7.80 -4.07 -18.43
C ILE A 688 8.53 -5.39 -18.47
N GLU A 689 7.76 -6.48 -18.49
CA GLU A 689 8.23 -7.83 -18.74
C GLU A 689 8.05 -8.22 -20.22
N GLY A 690 8.96 -9.05 -20.72
CA GLY A 690 8.86 -9.69 -22.02
C GLY A 690 9.84 -10.86 -22.14
N ASN A 691 9.85 -11.51 -23.29
CA ASN A 691 10.75 -12.62 -23.59
C ASN A 691 11.53 -12.35 -24.88
N VAL A 692 12.76 -12.83 -24.90
CA VAL A 692 13.60 -12.86 -26.11
C VAL A 692 12.96 -13.79 -27.14
N ILE A 693 12.59 -13.27 -28.30
CA ILE A 693 11.98 -14.04 -29.40
C ILE A 693 12.98 -14.42 -30.49
N HIS A 694 14.05 -13.63 -30.66
CA HIS A 694 15.08 -13.85 -31.66
C HIS A 694 16.40 -13.19 -31.26
N VAL A 695 17.51 -13.92 -31.28
CA VAL A 695 18.86 -13.39 -31.02
C VAL A 695 19.55 -13.13 -32.36
N SER A 696 20.13 -11.94 -32.54
CA SER A 696 20.79 -11.54 -33.78
C SER A 696 22.02 -10.68 -33.49
N GLY A 697 23.20 -11.14 -33.92
CA GLY A 697 24.47 -10.44 -33.72
C GLY A 697 24.79 -10.21 -32.25
N ASN A 698 24.94 -8.93 -31.86
CA ASN A 698 25.19 -8.50 -30.47
C ASN A 698 23.93 -8.01 -29.74
N GLY A 699 22.75 -8.40 -30.23
CA GLY A 699 21.47 -7.98 -29.67
C GLY A 699 20.38 -9.03 -29.85
N PHE A 700 19.16 -8.64 -29.51
CA PHE A 700 18.01 -9.53 -29.55
C PHE A 700 16.69 -8.76 -29.67
N HIS A 701 15.68 -9.42 -30.21
CA HIS A 701 14.30 -8.96 -30.26
C HIS A 701 13.50 -9.48 -29.08
N VAL A 702 12.63 -8.64 -28.55
CA VAL A 702 11.71 -8.94 -27.45
C VAL A 702 10.27 -8.80 -27.93
N ASN A 703 9.36 -9.64 -27.43
CA ASN A 703 7.91 -9.56 -27.66
C ASN A 703 7.19 -8.45 -26.87
N THR A 704 7.88 -7.35 -26.55
CA THR A 704 7.29 -6.19 -25.88
C THR A 704 7.81 -4.92 -26.54
N GLY A 705 6.91 -3.95 -26.71
CA GLY A 705 7.13 -2.77 -27.57
C GLY A 705 6.47 -1.51 -27.03
N ALA A 706 6.26 -0.52 -27.91
CA ALA A 706 5.76 0.80 -27.53
C ALA A 706 4.38 0.75 -26.85
N LYS A 707 3.49 -0.18 -27.24
CA LYS A 707 2.17 -0.32 -26.61
C LYS A 707 2.25 -0.76 -25.15
N SER A 708 3.31 -1.48 -24.78
CA SER A 708 3.58 -1.88 -23.40
C SER A 708 4.34 -0.81 -22.62
N GLY A 709 4.77 0.27 -23.28
CA GLY A 709 5.53 1.37 -22.70
C GLY A 709 7.03 1.32 -22.96
N VAL A 710 7.54 0.39 -23.79
CA VAL A 710 8.98 0.30 -24.07
C VAL A 710 9.43 1.51 -24.88
N GLY A 711 10.44 2.23 -24.40
CA GLY A 711 11.04 3.38 -25.06
C GLY A 711 12.47 3.13 -25.53
N VAL A 712 12.89 3.82 -26.60
CA VAL A 712 14.31 3.81 -27.02
C VAL A 712 15.16 4.45 -25.93
N GLY A 713 16.27 3.79 -25.57
CA GLY A 713 17.17 4.20 -24.51
C GLY A 713 16.94 3.46 -23.19
N MET A 714 15.76 2.86 -22.97
CA MET A 714 15.52 2.00 -21.81
C MET A 714 16.50 0.83 -21.76
N LYS A 715 16.78 0.33 -20.56
CA LYS A 715 17.64 -0.83 -20.34
C LYS A 715 16.80 -2.06 -19.99
N PHE A 716 17.23 -3.23 -20.43
CA PHE A 716 16.70 -4.51 -20.03
C PHE A 716 17.70 -5.22 -19.13
N LEU A 717 17.20 -5.76 -18.02
CA LEU A 717 17.82 -6.84 -17.26
C LEU A 717 17.31 -8.17 -17.81
N LEU A 718 18.16 -9.19 -17.78
CA LEU A 718 17.85 -10.49 -18.33
C LEU A 718 17.86 -11.55 -17.24
N PHE A 719 16.88 -12.45 -17.31
CA PHE A 719 16.71 -13.58 -16.41
C PHE A 719 16.46 -14.85 -17.19
N ARG A 720 16.90 -15.97 -16.64
CA ARG A 720 16.59 -17.31 -17.13
C ARG A 720 15.63 -17.98 -16.16
N GLU A 721 14.51 -18.43 -16.69
CA GLU A 721 13.56 -19.21 -15.91
C GLU A 721 14.05 -20.66 -15.80
N ILE A 722 14.33 -21.09 -14.57
CA ILE A 722 14.71 -22.46 -14.24
C ILE A 722 13.56 -23.12 -13.49
N LYS A 723 13.14 -24.29 -13.96
CA LYS A 723 12.09 -25.08 -13.32
C LYS A 723 12.72 -26.08 -12.35
N GLU A 724 12.37 -25.97 -11.08
CA GLU A 724 12.79 -26.90 -10.04
C GLU A 724 11.54 -27.46 -9.34
N GLY A 725 11.05 -28.59 -9.84
CA GLY A 725 9.76 -29.15 -9.45
C GLY A 725 8.58 -28.28 -9.93
N GLU A 726 7.74 -27.82 -9.00
CA GLU A 726 6.65 -26.88 -9.26
C GLU A 726 7.08 -25.40 -9.19
N LEU A 727 8.32 -25.13 -8.77
CA LEU A 727 8.84 -23.77 -8.63
C LEU A 727 9.50 -23.30 -9.94
N VAL A 728 9.28 -22.03 -10.29
CA VAL A 728 9.96 -21.34 -11.38
C VAL A 728 10.88 -20.29 -10.75
N LEU A 729 12.18 -20.54 -10.79
CA LEU A 729 13.22 -19.61 -10.35
C LEU A 729 13.57 -18.68 -11.51
N LYS A 730 13.74 -17.38 -11.24
CA LYS A 730 14.25 -16.39 -12.19
C LYS A 730 15.72 -16.11 -11.86
N GLU A 731 16.65 -16.78 -12.52
CA GLU A 731 18.09 -16.55 -12.30
C GLU A 731 18.59 -15.36 -13.15
N PRO A 732 19.25 -14.35 -12.55
CA PRO A 732 19.77 -13.21 -13.29
C PRO A 732 20.96 -13.61 -14.17
N LEU A 733 20.98 -13.14 -15.43
CA LEU A 733 22.09 -13.39 -16.36
C LEU A 733 23.24 -12.37 -16.25
N ASP A 734 23.18 -11.45 -15.28
CA ASP A 734 24.14 -10.35 -15.10
C ASP A 734 24.49 -9.60 -16.40
N THR A 735 23.50 -9.48 -17.27
CA THR A 735 23.59 -8.86 -18.60
C THR A 735 22.65 -7.68 -18.66
N VAL A 736 23.15 -6.56 -19.16
CA VAL A 736 22.36 -5.34 -19.39
C VAL A 736 22.35 -5.05 -20.88
N ALA A 737 21.15 -4.91 -21.44
CA ALA A 737 20.94 -4.53 -22.82
C ALA A 737 20.21 -3.19 -22.93
N ARG A 738 20.50 -2.41 -23.96
CA ARG A 738 19.85 -1.12 -24.24
C ARG A 738 18.93 -1.23 -25.44
N VAL A 739 17.70 -0.77 -25.29
CA VAL A 739 16.72 -0.68 -26.37
C VAL A 739 17.17 0.37 -27.37
N VAL A 740 17.37 -0.03 -28.63
CA VAL A 740 17.79 0.87 -29.72
C VAL A 740 16.71 1.08 -30.77
N GLN A 741 15.73 0.19 -30.85
CA GLN A 741 14.59 0.29 -31.76
C GLN A 741 13.33 -0.28 -31.09
N VAL A 742 12.20 0.38 -31.32
CA VAL A 742 10.90 -0.02 -30.80
C VAL A 742 9.87 -0.05 -31.93
N GLN A 743 9.04 -1.09 -31.94
CA GLN A 743 7.84 -1.25 -32.75
C GLN A 743 6.62 -1.36 -31.79
N PRO A 744 5.36 -1.34 -32.29
CA PRO A 744 4.20 -1.39 -31.41
C PRO A 744 4.19 -2.57 -30.42
N GLU A 745 4.52 -3.78 -30.89
CA GLU A 745 4.46 -5.03 -30.10
C GLU A 745 5.85 -5.64 -29.82
N THR A 746 6.91 -5.12 -30.44
CA THR A 746 8.27 -5.68 -30.30
C THR A 746 9.32 -4.59 -30.14
N SER A 747 10.49 -4.96 -29.64
CA SER A 747 11.64 -4.07 -29.55
C SER A 747 12.94 -4.82 -29.86
N PHE A 748 13.97 -4.09 -30.24
CA PHE A 748 15.33 -4.63 -30.43
C PHE A 748 16.29 -3.93 -29.47
N ALA A 749 17.05 -4.74 -28.73
CA ALA A 749 18.02 -4.28 -27.75
C ALA A 749 19.43 -4.80 -28.07
N LYS A 750 20.45 -3.97 -27.81
CA LYS A 750 21.87 -4.33 -27.94
C LYS A 750 22.49 -4.53 -26.56
N VAL A 751 23.30 -5.57 -26.40
CA VAL A 751 24.02 -5.81 -25.15
C VAL A 751 25.08 -4.73 -24.92
N ILE A 752 25.06 -4.09 -23.75
CA ILE A 752 26.00 -3.00 -23.39
C ILE A 752 26.92 -3.35 -22.20
N GLY A 753 26.62 -4.42 -21.46
CA GLY A 753 27.50 -4.94 -20.42
C GLY A 753 27.15 -6.38 -20.04
N THR A 754 28.18 -7.21 -19.82
CA THR A 754 28.08 -8.61 -19.39
C THR A 754 29.07 -8.86 -18.27
N LYS A 755 28.59 -9.28 -17.09
CA LYS A 755 29.47 -9.76 -16.01
C LYS A 755 29.51 -11.30 -15.91
N GLY A 756 28.49 -11.98 -16.44
CA GLY A 756 28.40 -13.44 -16.52
C GLY A 756 29.03 -14.04 -17.79
N ASN A 757 29.30 -15.34 -17.74
CA ASN A 757 29.73 -16.14 -18.90
C ASN A 757 28.55 -16.63 -19.76
N GLU A 758 27.31 -16.43 -19.30
CA GLU A 758 26.11 -16.93 -19.96
C GLU A 758 25.73 -16.07 -21.16
N LYS A 759 25.30 -16.72 -22.24
CA LYS A 759 24.81 -16.05 -23.44
C LYS A 759 23.30 -15.89 -23.37
N VAL A 760 22.83 -14.81 -23.99
CA VAL A 760 21.40 -14.57 -24.20
C VAL A 760 20.84 -15.58 -25.19
N GLU A 761 19.73 -16.20 -24.82
CA GLU A 761 19.04 -17.24 -25.57
C GLU A 761 17.58 -16.87 -25.83
N LYS A 762 16.96 -17.57 -26.77
CA LYS A 762 15.53 -17.43 -27.02
C LYS A 762 14.74 -17.92 -25.80
N LYS A 763 13.69 -17.19 -25.44
CA LYS A 763 12.82 -17.35 -24.26
C LYS A 763 13.37 -16.79 -22.96
N ASP A 764 14.62 -16.33 -22.89
CA ASP A 764 15.10 -15.60 -21.73
C ASP A 764 14.13 -14.44 -21.43
N LEU A 765 13.82 -14.25 -20.15
CA LEU A 765 12.95 -13.20 -19.66
C LEU A 765 13.74 -11.89 -19.66
N VAL A 766 13.08 -10.81 -20.06
CA VAL A 766 13.60 -9.45 -19.93
C VAL A 766 12.68 -8.64 -19.06
N ILE A 767 13.28 -7.78 -18.23
CA ILE A 767 12.57 -6.80 -17.42
C ILE A 767 13.22 -5.44 -17.68
N THR A 768 12.44 -4.39 -17.92
CA THR A 768 13.00 -3.04 -18.00
C THR A 768 13.60 -2.64 -16.66
N LYS A 769 14.85 -2.21 -16.68
CA LYS A 769 15.50 -1.60 -15.52
C LYS A 769 14.92 -0.25 -15.22
#